data_AF-A0A3P8PAW6-F1
#
_entry.id   AF-A0A3P8PAW6-F1
#
_cell.length_a   1.000
_cell.length_b   1.000
_cell.length_c   1.000
_cell.angle_alpha   90.00
_cell.angle_beta   90.00
_cell.angle_gamma   90.00
#
_symmetry.space_group_name_H-M   'P 1'
#
loop_
_entity.id
_entity.type
_entity.pdbx_description
1 polymer ?
#
loop_
_entity_poly.entity_id
_entity_poly.type
_entity_poly.pdbx_seq_one_letter_code
_entity_poly.pdbx_strand_id
1 'polypeptide(L)'
;MEYWRQCAMWLISCNVLPANHRVTADTAQVFDLAQTLRDGVLLCQLLNNLRPHTINLKEINLRPQMSQFLCLKNIRTFLASCCDVFGMKKSDLFEAFDLFDVRDFGKVAPISSLQNEDIYNNLEDMIDENVPEDEDDLYAAVYGLEDDYAGGEIYEDLMRTEHAHTHTPQTPHKTLNTFNSHVDIRSCCLTEIKQTEEKYTETLESIEKYFLNPLKKFFSTSEIDKVFVNIPDLVRLHKSLMAEVQDSILNKNALNLYQIFISYKERLLIYGIYCSRVEIAIAVLDLICKEKEDVRLKLEECSKRANNGKFTLRDLLVVPMQRVLKYHLLLQELVKHTQDAADKSNLKIALDAMKDLAQYVNEVKRDNETLREIDQYQRSIENLNTPLVTYGRPKGDGEVRIVSSVDKKKQDRHIFLFDVAVIVCKRRGDNYEMKDILDLNYFKITNNPTPDREGKKWCYGFYVTHQQGHTGFELFFKTRELKKKWLDQFEMAISNIRPEKATHNSHHFKMHTFERITSCSFCHLLLRGIFNQGYLCLKCGLGAHKECLGRLGVCGRTGERKTSQTNCFAQSHILGLPRMVVIRDYSGIPSSQCAPPLSIHVGDIIELMFADLHSSWWQGKNLATSKIGFFPSDAVRPCPCVPKPVDYSAQLWFAGPMERCQAEVALLDRENSTYLIRHRSKECTEYAISIKFNDKVKHIKILTKDGGFYIAESRVFKTVLDLVEYYQQHSLKEGFSSLDTTLQHPYREQPNGNEHGAGQLPNIRSLSVSVFSPRVVGYAIARYDFCSRDTRELSLQQGDVITIYTKMPNGWWKGVVGGRVGWFPSTYVEEED
;
A
#
# COMPACT_ATOMS: atom_id res chain seq x y z
N MET A 1 -34.02 7.03 -23.89
CA MET A 1 -32.86 6.87 -22.99
C MET A 1 -33.00 5.52 -22.31
N GLU A 2 -32.01 4.64 -22.42
CA GLU A 2 -32.06 3.28 -21.87
C GLU A 2 -32.32 3.31 -20.35
N TYR A 3 -33.15 2.39 -19.84
CA TYR A 3 -33.60 2.41 -18.44
C TYR A 3 -32.45 2.33 -17.43
N TRP A 4 -31.40 1.55 -17.73
CA TRP A 4 -30.22 1.47 -16.87
C TRP A 4 -29.49 2.81 -16.75
N ARG A 5 -29.48 3.65 -17.81
CA ARG A 5 -28.92 5.01 -17.74
C ARG A 5 -29.78 5.93 -16.86
N GLN A 6 -31.10 5.76 -16.89
CA GLN A 6 -31.99 6.49 -15.98
C GLN A 6 -31.75 6.07 -14.52
N CYS A 7 -31.54 4.77 -14.27
CA CYS A 7 -31.17 4.25 -12.97
C CYS A 7 -29.83 4.85 -12.49
N ALA A 8 -28.80 4.87 -13.34
CA ALA A 8 -27.51 5.50 -13.02
C ALA A 8 -27.67 6.99 -12.66
N MET A 9 -28.47 7.74 -13.42
CA MET A 9 -28.76 9.15 -13.12
C MET A 9 -29.54 9.35 -11.81
N TRP A 10 -30.45 8.43 -11.47
CA TRP A 10 -31.17 8.43 -10.21
C TRP A 10 -30.26 8.12 -9.01
N LEU A 11 -29.32 7.17 -9.17
CA LEU A 11 -28.31 6.89 -8.14
C LEU A 11 -27.40 8.11 -7.88
N ILE A 12 -27.09 8.89 -8.91
CA ILE A 12 -26.35 10.15 -8.76
C ILE A 12 -27.19 11.19 -8.02
N SER A 13 -28.48 11.35 -8.35
CA SER A 13 -29.34 12.29 -7.65
C SER A 13 -29.58 11.91 -6.18
N CYS A 14 -29.46 10.62 -5.85
CA CYS A 14 -29.50 10.09 -4.51
C CYS A 14 -28.14 10.15 -3.78
N ASN A 15 -27.12 10.81 -4.34
CA ASN A 15 -25.75 10.87 -3.79
C ASN A 15 -25.10 9.50 -3.53
N VAL A 16 -25.42 8.49 -4.33
CA VAL A 16 -24.80 7.15 -4.25
C VAL A 16 -23.63 7.02 -5.20
N LEU A 17 -23.73 7.64 -6.38
CA LEU A 17 -22.68 7.66 -7.40
C LEU A 17 -22.20 9.09 -7.65
N PRO A 18 -20.89 9.32 -7.85
CA PRO A 18 -20.39 10.63 -8.23
C PRO A 18 -20.77 10.96 -9.68
N ALA A 19 -21.02 12.24 -9.97
CA ALA A 19 -21.51 12.68 -11.29
C ALA A 19 -20.54 12.38 -12.45
N ASN A 20 -19.25 12.27 -12.16
CA ASN A 20 -18.17 11.95 -13.11
C ASN A 20 -17.83 10.45 -13.16
N HIS A 21 -18.67 9.57 -12.61
CA HIS A 21 -18.41 8.13 -12.58
C HIS A 21 -18.42 7.48 -13.98
N ARG A 22 -17.66 6.39 -14.19
CA ARG A 22 -17.54 5.73 -15.51
C ARG A 22 -18.89 5.33 -16.13
N VAL A 23 -19.90 5.05 -15.31
CA VAL A 23 -21.26 4.67 -15.75
C VAL A 23 -22.02 5.82 -16.44
N THR A 24 -21.55 7.07 -16.30
CA THR A 24 -22.14 8.24 -16.99
C THR A 24 -21.47 8.54 -18.33
N ALA A 25 -20.40 7.83 -18.68
CA ALA A 25 -19.73 8.01 -19.97
C ALA A 25 -20.65 7.65 -21.14
N ASP A 26 -20.46 8.30 -22.29
CA ASP A 26 -21.22 7.97 -23.50
C ASP A 26 -20.93 6.53 -23.95
N THR A 27 -19.70 6.05 -23.73
CA THR A 27 -19.27 4.67 -24.02
C THR A 27 -19.71 3.64 -22.98
N ALA A 28 -20.36 4.05 -21.88
CA ALA A 28 -20.76 3.14 -20.82
C ALA A 28 -21.82 2.14 -21.29
N GLN A 29 -21.74 0.93 -20.76
CA GLN A 29 -22.68 -0.17 -20.99
C GLN A 29 -23.42 -0.50 -19.70
N VAL A 30 -24.58 -1.17 -19.83
CA VAL A 30 -25.34 -1.67 -18.66
C VAL A 30 -24.49 -2.56 -17.75
N PHE A 31 -23.48 -3.22 -18.34
CA PHE A 31 -22.47 -3.99 -17.61
C PHE A 31 -21.71 -3.15 -16.58
N ASP A 32 -21.33 -1.92 -16.91
CA ASP A 32 -20.61 -1.04 -15.99
C ASP A 32 -21.43 -0.75 -14.74
N LEU A 33 -22.75 -0.54 -14.91
CA LEU A 33 -23.67 -0.31 -13.79
C LEU A 33 -23.88 -1.59 -12.97
N ALA A 34 -24.07 -2.73 -13.62
CA ALA A 34 -24.22 -4.01 -12.95
C ALA A 34 -23.00 -4.34 -12.08
N GLN A 35 -21.81 -4.10 -12.62
CA GLN A 35 -20.57 -4.28 -11.89
C GLN A 35 -20.47 -3.35 -10.67
N THR A 36 -20.81 -2.08 -10.84
CA THR A 36 -20.78 -1.07 -9.77
C THR A 36 -21.74 -1.38 -8.61
N LEU A 37 -22.86 -2.07 -8.86
CA LEU A 37 -23.82 -2.44 -7.81
C LEU A 37 -23.59 -3.85 -7.25
N ARG A 38 -22.70 -4.63 -7.86
CA ARG A 38 -22.58 -6.08 -7.67
C ARG A 38 -22.25 -6.52 -6.25
N ASP A 39 -21.54 -5.69 -5.48
CA ASP A 39 -21.12 -6.03 -4.13
C ASP A 39 -22.15 -5.65 -3.04
N GLY A 40 -23.25 -5.00 -3.44
CA GLY A 40 -24.34 -4.57 -2.58
C GLY A 40 -24.03 -3.41 -1.64
N VAL A 41 -22.81 -2.87 -1.61
CA VAL A 41 -22.41 -1.78 -0.70
C VAL A 41 -23.17 -0.50 -1.06
N LEU A 42 -23.16 -0.10 -2.33
CA LEU A 42 -23.88 1.08 -2.81
C LEU A 42 -25.40 0.96 -2.66
N LEU A 43 -25.94 -0.26 -2.79
CA LEU A 43 -27.37 -0.50 -2.57
C LEU A 43 -27.76 -0.31 -1.11
N CYS A 44 -26.92 -0.76 -0.17
CA CYS A 44 -27.15 -0.48 1.25
C CYS A 44 -27.04 1.01 1.55
N GLN A 45 -26.08 1.71 0.93
CA GLN A 45 -25.93 3.15 1.09
C GLN A 45 -27.12 3.93 0.53
N LEU A 46 -27.67 3.50 -0.61
CA LEU A 46 -28.88 4.08 -1.19
C LEU A 46 -30.02 4.12 -0.16
N LEU A 47 -30.27 3.01 0.56
CA LEU A 47 -31.34 2.97 1.57
C LEU A 47 -31.09 3.96 2.71
N ASN A 48 -29.83 4.14 3.14
CA ASN A 48 -29.48 5.12 4.15
C ASN A 48 -29.64 6.56 3.66
N ASN A 49 -29.35 6.84 2.39
CA ASN A 49 -29.56 8.16 1.79
C ASN A 49 -31.06 8.49 1.64
N LEU A 50 -31.89 7.48 1.31
CA LEU A 50 -33.35 7.64 1.22
C LEU A 50 -34.00 7.78 2.60
N ARG A 51 -33.53 7.01 3.58
CA ARG A 51 -33.98 7.06 4.97
C ARG A 51 -32.80 6.82 5.92
N PRO A 52 -32.37 7.84 6.68
CA PRO A 52 -31.24 7.71 7.60
C PRO A 52 -31.42 6.55 8.59
N HIS A 53 -30.31 5.86 8.88
CA HIS A 53 -30.24 4.74 9.84
C HIS A 53 -31.11 3.53 9.49
N THR A 54 -31.42 3.31 8.21
CA THR A 54 -32.12 2.09 7.77
C THR A 54 -31.24 0.86 7.91
N ILE A 55 -30.00 0.94 7.43
CA ILE A 55 -29.00 -0.11 7.56
C ILE A 55 -27.86 0.40 8.43
N ASN A 56 -27.53 -0.36 9.46
CA ASN A 56 -26.31 -0.14 10.21
C ASN A 56 -25.12 -0.54 9.33
N LEU A 57 -24.35 0.42 8.83
CA LEU A 57 -23.20 0.16 7.95
C LEU A 57 -22.15 -0.77 8.59
N LYS A 58 -22.15 -0.91 9.93
CA LYS A 58 -21.29 -1.86 10.65
C LYS A 58 -21.68 -3.33 10.48
N GLU A 59 -22.88 -3.62 9.99
CA GLU A 59 -23.40 -4.98 9.81
C GLU A 59 -23.16 -5.54 8.40
N ILE A 60 -22.77 -4.66 7.47
CA ILE A 60 -22.36 -4.99 6.10
C ILE A 60 -20.84 -4.94 5.98
N ASN A 61 -20.30 -5.60 4.96
CA ASN A 61 -18.87 -5.54 4.67
C ASN A 61 -18.64 -4.50 3.59
N LEU A 62 -18.04 -3.37 3.96
CA LEU A 62 -17.79 -2.27 3.03
C LEU A 62 -16.67 -2.56 2.02
N ARG A 63 -15.82 -3.54 2.33
CA ARG A 63 -14.77 -4.03 1.44
C ARG A 63 -14.86 -5.55 1.36
N PRO A 64 -15.83 -6.10 0.62
CA PRO A 64 -15.98 -7.54 0.53
C PRO A 64 -14.81 -8.20 -0.24
N GLN A 65 -13.84 -7.45 -0.78
CA GLN A 65 -12.53 -7.92 -1.30
C GLN A 65 -12.54 -9.32 -1.97
N MET A 66 -13.17 -9.45 -3.15
CA MET A 66 -13.28 -10.73 -3.89
C MET A 66 -14.06 -11.86 -3.20
N SER A 67 -14.66 -11.62 -2.03
CA SER A 67 -15.54 -12.58 -1.36
C SER A 67 -16.92 -12.61 -2.00
N GLN A 68 -17.28 -13.74 -2.61
CA GLN A 68 -18.64 -13.99 -3.05
C GLN A 68 -19.62 -14.00 -1.86
N PHE A 69 -19.22 -14.61 -0.74
CA PHE A 69 -20.04 -14.67 0.47
C PHE A 69 -20.42 -13.29 1.02
N LEU A 70 -19.43 -12.39 1.18
CA LEU A 70 -19.67 -11.06 1.76
C LEU A 70 -20.52 -10.18 0.82
N CYS A 71 -20.29 -10.23 -0.50
CA CYS A 71 -21.13 -9.54 -1.48
C CYS A 71 -22.59 -9.99 -1.38
N LEU A 72 -22.84 -11.32 -1.37
CA LEU A 72 -24.20 -11.86 -1.26
C LEU A 72 -24.85 -11.49 0.07
N LYS A 73 -24.09 -11.46 1.17
CA LYS A 73 -24.60 -10.99 2.46
C LYS A 73 -25.07 -9.53 2.37
N ASN A 74 -24.27 -8.62 1.80
CA ASN A 74 -24.64 -7.23 1.63
C ASN A 74 -25.94 -7.07 0.80
N ILE A 75 -26.02 -7.77 -0.35
CA ILE A 75 -27.21 -7.74 -1.20
C ILE A 75 -28.45 -8.23 -0.44
N ARG A 76 -28.31 -9.30 0.36
CA ARG A 76 -29.42 -9.81 1.19
C ARG A 76 -29.83 -8.84 2.28
N THR A 77 -28.88 -8.15 2.92
CA THR A 77 -29.17 -7.09 3.90
C THR A 77 -29.99 -5.95 3.26
N PHE A 78 -29.63 -5.55 2.03
CA PHE A 78 -30.41 -4.61 1.24
C PHE A 78 -31.84 -5.13 0.98
N LEU A 79 -31.98 -6.35 0.45
CA LEU A 79 -33.28 -6.94 0.12
C LEU A 79 -34.20 -7.11 1.36
N ALA A 80 -33.62 -7.52 2.49
CA ALA A 80 -34.33 -7.63 3.76
C ALA A 80 -34.83 -6.26 4.22
N SER A 81 -33.98 -5.23 4.16
CA SER A 81 -34.35 -3.86 4.54
C SER A 81 -35.42 -3.26 3.63
N CYS A 82 -35.40 -3.58 2.33
CA CYS A 82 -36.47 -3.22 1.39
C CYS A 82 -37.82 -3.82 1.80
N CYS A 83 -37.84 -5.06 2.29
CA CYS A 83 -39.06 -5.68 2.83
C CYS A 83 -39.49 -5.02 4.15
N ASP A 84 -38.57 -4.98 5.12
CA ASP A 84 -38.89 -4.71 6.52
C ASP A 84 -39.12 -3.23 6.79
N VAL A 85 -38.38 -2.34 6.11
CA VAL A 85 -38.41 -0.89 6.33
C VAL A 85 -39.19 -0.14 5.26
N PHE A 86 -39.08 -0.57 3.99
CA PHE A 86 -39.73 0.07 2.85
C PHE A 86 -41.02 -0.64 2.41
N GLY A 87 -41.39 -1.78 3.04
CA GLY A 87 -42.66 -2.45 2.81
C GLY A 87 -42.81 -3.09 1.43
N MET A 88 -41.70 -3.35 0.72
CA MET A 88 -41.73 -3.96 -0.60
C MET A 88 -42.16 -5.42 -0.51
N LYS A 89 -42.96 -5.89 -1.47
CA LYS A 89 -43.35 -7.31 -1.53
C LYS A 89 -42.19 -8.14 -2.06
N LYS A 90 -42.03 -9.36 -1.55
CA LYS A 90 -41.02 -10.32 -2.05
C LYS A 90 -41.15 -10.61 -3.56
N SER A 91 -42.34 -10.47 -4.14
CA SER A 91 -42.58 -10.62 -5.59
C SER A 91 -41.94 -9.53 -6.44
N ASP A 92 -41.69 -8.36 -5.84
CA ASP A 92 -41.23 -7.16 -6.53
C ASP A 92 -39.70 -6.98 -6.36
N LEU A 93 -39.06 -7.93 -5.67
CA LEU A 93 -37.64 -7.93 -5.37
C LEU A 93 -36.92 -8.99 -6.20
N PHE A 94 -35.68 -8.68 -6.57
CA PHE A 94 -34.77 -9.63 -7.21
C PHE A 94 -34.16 -10.58 -6.17
N GLU A 95 -33.68 -11.75 -6.62
CA GLU A 95 -32.90 -12.65 -5.78
C GLU A 95 -31.42 -12.24 -5.76
N ALA A 96 -30.69 -12.52 -4.69
CA ALA A 96 -29.30 -12.06 -4.54
C ALA A 96 -28.37 -12.44 -5.72
N PHE A 97 -28.63 -13.58 -6.38
CA PHE A 97 -27.89 -14.04 -7.56
C PHE A 97 -28.25 -13.33 -8.85
N ASP A 98 -29.46 -12.75 -8.94
CA ASP A 98 -29.90 -11.98 -10.10
C ASP A 98 -29.01 -10.76 -10.31
N LEU A 99 -28.46 -10.22 -9.22
CA LEU A 99 -27.46 -9.14 -9.23
C LEU A 99 -26.02 -9.68 -9.20
N PHE A 100 -25.69 -10.57 -8.27
CA PHE A 100 -24.29 -10.99 -8.09
C PHE A 100 -23.70 -11.73 -9.30
N ASP A 101 -24.48 -12.63 -9.91
CA ASP A 101 -24.12 -13.31 -11.17
C ASP A 101 -24.72 -12.58 -12.40
N VAL A 102 -25.46 -11.49 -12.18
CA VAL A 102 -26.20 -10.72 -13.20
C VAL A 102 -27.08 -11.63 -14.07
N ARG A 103 -27.72 -12.64 -13.45
CA ARG A 103 -28.61 -13.60 -14.16
C ARG A 103 -29.83 -12.92 -14.74
N ASP A 104 -30.33 -11.89 -14.06
CA ASP A 104 -31.53 -11.15 -14.43
C ASP A 104 -31.45 -9.71 -13.90
N PHE A 105 -30.53 -8.93 -14.47
CA PHE A 105 -30.34 -7.54 -14.06
C PHE A 105 -31.56 -6.65 -14.31
N GLY A 106 -32.44 -7.07 -15.22
CA GLY A 106 -33.70 -6.37 -15.50
C GLY A 106 -34.61 -6.27 -14.27
N LYS A 107 -34.55 -7.25 -13.36
CA LYS A 107 -35.27 -7.21 -12.07
C LYS A 107 -34.63 -6.29 -11.03
N VAL A 108 -33.34 -5.97 -11.15
CA VAL A 108 -32.59 -5.13 -10.20
C VAL A 108 -32.90 -3.64 -10.40
N ALA A 109 -33.32 -3.23 -11.60
CA ALA A 109 -33.72 -1.87 -11.92
C ALA A 109 -35.26 -1.75 -12.01
N PRO A 110 -36.01 -1.72 -10.88
CA PRO A 110 -37.46 -1.57 -10.93
C PRO A 110 -37.84 -0.09 -11.13
N ILE A 111 -37.72 0.38 -12.38
CA ILE A 111 -38.50 1.53 -12.87
C ILE A 111 -39.19 1.08 -14.16
N SER A 112 -40.42 0.58 -13.98
CA SER A 112 -41.40 0.10 -14.96
C SER A 112 -40.90 -0.86 -16.06
N SER A 113 -41.15 -2.15 -15.82
CA SER A 113 -41.76 -3.12 -16.73
C SER A 113 -41.55 -2.96 -18.26
N LEU A 114 -40.93 -3.99 -18.84
CA LEU A 114 -41.07 -4.47 -20.23
C LEU A 114 -40.51 -3.57 -21.34
N GLN A 115 -39.40 -4.03 -21.94
CA GLN A 115 -39.04 -4.04 -23.37
C GLN A 115 -37.53 -3.77 -23.57
N ASN A 116 -36.73 -4.84 -23.50
CA ASN A 116 -35.52 -5.10 -24.31
C ASN A 116 -34.72 -6.23 -23.65
N GLU A 117 -35.18 -7.48 -23.76
CA GLU A 117 -34.43 -8.64 -23.25
C GLU A 117 -33.06 -8.81 -23.93
N ASP A 118 -32.92 -8.36 -25.18
CA ASP A 118 -31.69 -8.54 -25.97
C ASP A 118 -30.46 -7.81 -25.41
N ILE A 119 -30.63 -6.72 -24.65
CA ILE A 119 -29.51 -5.97 -24.05
C ILE A 119 -28.94 -6.70 -22.82
N TYR A 120 -29.78 -7.46 -22.10
CA TYR A 120 -29.40 -8.14 -20.86
C TYR A 120 -28.88 -9.56 -21.09
N ASN A 121 -29.19 -10.16 -22.24
CA ASN A 121 -28.94 -11.57 -22.57
C ASN A 121 -27.45 -11.98 -22.73
N ASN A 122 -26.49 -11.09 -22.51
CA ASN A 122 -25.04 -11.41 -22.56
C ASN A 122 -24.25 -10.86 -21.35
N LEU A 123 -24.91 -10.29 -20.34
CA LEU A 123 -24.23 -9.68 -19.20
C LEU A 123 -23.54 -10.72 -18.31
N GLU A 124 -24.14 -11.90 -18.14
CA GLU A 124 -23.60 -13.00 -17.33
C GLU A 124 -22.20 -13.45 -17.78
N ASP A 125 -21.87 -13.28 -19.06
CA ASP A 125 -20.59 -13.66 -19.67
C ASP A 125 -19.52 -12.57 -19.49
N MET A 126 -19.92 -11.30 -19.47
CA MET A 126 -19.00 -10.14 -19.38
C MET A 126 -18.42 -9.93 -17.98
N ILE A 127 -19.16 -10.31 -16.92
CA ILE A 127 -18.75 -10.15 -15.50
C ILE A 127 -17.48 -10.89 -15.16
N ASP A 128 -17.32 -12.05 -15.77
CA ASP A 128 -16.23 -12.95 -15.47
C ASP A 128 -15.00 -12.64 -16.33
N GLU A 129 -15.09 -11.74 -17.32
CA GLU A 129 -14.01 -11.34 -18.25
C GLU A 129 -13.45 -9.93 -17.99
N ASN A 130 -14.23 -9.00 -17.42
CA ASN A 130 -13.79 -7.63 -17.17
C ASN A 130 -14.09 -7.18 -15.74
N VAL A 131 -13.07 -7.17 -14.87
CA VAL A 131 -13.14 -6.52 -13.56
C VAL A 131 -12.10 -5.41 -13.51
N PRO A 132 -12.47 -4.12 -13.68
CA PRO A 132 -11.54 -3.03 -13.47
C PRO A 132 -11.06 -3.01 -12.01
N GLU A 133 -9.76 -2.85 -11.83
CA GLU A 133 -9.07 -2.93 -10.53
C GLU A 133 -9.23 -1.65 -9.68
N ASP A 134 -9.90 -0.61 -10.19
CA ASP A 134 -9.93 0.74 -9.62
C ASP A 134 -11.34 1.23 -9.27
N GLU A 135 -11.95 0.70 -8.20
CA GLU A 135 -13.21 1.20 -7.63
C GLU A 135 -13.04 1.82 -6.22
N ASP A 136 -11.83 1.91 -5.66
CA ASP A 136 -11.65 2.45 -4.31
C ASP A 136 -12.04 3.95 -4.19
N ASP A 137 -11.89 4.75 -5.25
CA ASP A 137 -12.34 6.15 -5.29
C ASP A 137 -13.87 6.29 -5.31
N LEU A 138 -14.60 5.27 -5.80
CA LEU A 138 -16.07 5.26 -5.82
C LEU A 138 -16.64 5.15 -4.41
N TYR A 139 -16.03 4.29 -3.58
CA TYR A 139 -16.43 4.10 -2.20
C TYR A 139 -15.89 5.17 -1.27
N ALA A 140 -15.05 6.11 -1.73
CA ALA A 140 -14.55 7.23 -0.92
C ALA A 140 -15.66 8.06 -0.27
N ALA A 141 -16.83 8.19 -0.89
CA ALA A 141 -18.00 8.83 -0.29
C ALA A 141 -18.71 7.95 0.76
N VAL A 142 -18.64 6.62 0.62
CA VAL A 142 -19.18 5.65 1.61
C VAL A 142 -18.23 5.52 2.79
N TYR A 143 -16.92 5.50 2.55
CA TYR A 143 -15.87 5.61 3.57
C TYR A 143 -15.88 6.97 4.24
N GLY A 144 -16.13 8.02 3.45
CA GLY A 144 -16.43 9.36 3.90
C GLY A 144 -17.62 9.36 4.84
N LEU A 145 -18.61 8.48 4.73
CA LEU A 145 -19.70 8.35 5.70
C LEU A 145 -19.37 7.49 6.94
N GLU A 146 -18.31 6.67 6.89
CA GLU A 146 -17.68 6.08 8.09
C GLU A 146 -16.76 7.08 8.81
N ASP A 147 -16.03 7.91 8.07
CA ASP A 147 -15.13 8.95 8.57
C ASP A 147 -15.87 10.29 8.84
N ASP A 148 -17.08 10.48 8.28
CA ASP A 148 -18.10 11.52 8.57
C ASP A 148 -19.08 11.04 9.64
N TYR A 149 -18.74 9.96 10.37
CA TYR A 149 -19.17 9.98 11.76
C TYR A 149 -18.54 11.22 12.36
N ALA A 150 -19.39 12.12 12.84
CA ALA A 150 -19.10 13.39 13.50
C ALA A 150 -17.79 13.47 14.30
N GLY A 151 -17.17 12.37 14.72
CA GLY A 151 -15.80 12.27 15.23
C GLY A 151 -14.78 13.19 14.54
N GLY A 152 -14.69 13.21 13.20
CA GLY A 152 -13.75 14.08 12.46
C GLY A 152 -13.92 15.55 12.84
N GLU A 153 -15.15 16.05 12.70
CA GLU A 153 -15.56 17.39 13.12
C GLU A 153 -15.44 17.60 14.63
N ILE A 154 -15.73 16.57 15.45
CA ILE A 154 -15.69 16.61 16.92
C ILE A 154 -14.26 16.79 17.42
N TYR A 155 -13.29 16.08 16.86
CA TYR A 155 -11.88 16.29 17.21
C TYR A 155 -11.44 17.70 16.85
N GLU A 156 -11.72 18.14 15.61
CA GLU A 156 -11.34 19.50 15.19
C GLU A 156 -12.07 20.58 16.02
N ASP A 157 -13.34 20.39 16.36
CA ASP A 157 -14.12 21.27 17.22
C ASP A 157 -13.65 21.28 18.67
N LEU A 158 -13.13 20.15 19.18
CA LEU A 158 -12.52 20.05 20.50
C LEU A 158 -11.15 20.72 20.55
N MET A 159 -10.37 20.59 19.47
CA MET A 159 -9.00 21.11 19.36
C MET A 159 -8.93 22.55 18.85
N ARG A 160 -10.03 23.12 18.34
CA ARG A 160 -10.09 24.52 17.89
C ARG A 160 -9.81 25.48 19.05
N THR A 161 -8.83 26.37 18.87
CA THR A 161 -8.48 27.40 19.84
C THR A 161 -9.26 28.69 19.57
N GLU A 162 -9.80 29.32 20.61
CA GLU A 162 -10.53 30.59 20.53
C GLU A 162 -9.58 31.77 20.25
N HIS A 163 -9.25 32.02 18.98
CA HIS A 163 -8.55 33.23 18.57
C HIS A 163 -9.20 33.88 17.33
N ALA A 164 -10.34 34.57 17.50
CA ALA A 164 -10.78 35.67 16.61
C ALA A 164 -12.09 36.41 17.04
N HIS A 165 -12.51 36.39 18.31
CA HIS A 165 -13.71 37.16 18.74
C HIS A 165 -13.40 38.14 19.87
N THR A 166 -12.53 39.10 19.59
CA THR A 166 -12.57 40.39 20.29
C THR A 166 -13.21 41.43 19.37
N HIS A 167 -14.42 41.83 19.76
CA HIS A 167 -15.18 42.92 19.20
C HIS A 167 -14.36 44.21 19.11
N THR A 168 -14.25 44.80 17.91
CA THR A 168 -14.25 46.27 17.74
C THR A 168 -14.86 46.66 16.38
N PRO A 169 -15.65 47.75 16.29
CA PRO A 169 -16.37 48.13 15.07
C PRO A 169 -15.47 48.84 14.05
N GLN A 170 -15.85 48.72 12.78
CA GLN A 170 -15.19 49.28 11.60
C GLN A 170 -15.08 50.82 11.61
N THR A 171 -13.93 51.34 11.20
CA THR A 171 -13.82 52.59 10.41
C THR A 171 -12.62 52.49 9.44
N PRO A 172 -12.76 52.92 8.17
CA PRO A 172 -11.68 52.86 7.18
C PRO A 172 -10.93 54.20 7.10
N HIS A 173 -9.59 54.15 7.20
CA HIS A 173 -8.59 54.90 6.41
C HIS A 173 -7.34 55.31 7.19
N LYS A 174 -6.19 55.05 6.53
CA LYS A 174 -4.81 55.55 6.74
C LYS A 174 -4.12 54.96 7.98
N THR A 175 -2.97 54.29 7.89
CA THR A 175 -1.78 54.69 7.12
C THR A 175 -0.90 53.46 6.91
N LEU A 176 -0.42 53.29 5.68
CA LEU A 176 0.63 52.37 5.28
C LEU A 176 1.94 52.84 5.93
N ASN A 177 2.43 52.11 6.94
CA ASN A 177 3.86 51.83 7.18
C ASN A 177 4.04 51.11 8.54
N THR A 178 4.76 49.97 8.48
CA THR A 178 5.39 49.25 9.61
C THR A 178 4.50 48.29 10.43
N PHE A 179 4.13 47.14 9.85
CA PHE A 179 3.91 45.88 10.60
C PHE A 179 4.12 44.67 9.66
N ASN A 180 5.38 44.41 9.30
CA ASN A 180 5.80 43.08 8.83
C ASN A 180 6.58 42.40 9.97
N SER A 181 5.87 41.97 11.01
CA SER A 181 6.38 40.91 11.89
C SER A 181 6.14 39.59 11.16
N HIS A 182 7.20 39.04 10.56
CA HIS A 182 7.23 37.70 10.01
C HIS A 182 6.70 36.73 11.09
N VAL A 183 5.48 36.19 10.95
CA VAL A 183 4.97 35.18 11.87
C VAL A 183 5.87 33.96 11.71
N ASP A 184 6.59 33.58 12.76
CA ASP A 184 7.43 32.39 12.76
C ASP A 184 6.52 31.14 12.73
N ILE A 185 6.29 30.61 11.53
CA ILE A 185 5.41 29.46 11.29
C ILE A 185 5.87 28.24 12.10
N ARG A 186 7.18 28.08 12.34
CA ARG A 186 7.70 27.01 13.20
C ARG A 186 7.20 27.15 14.63
N SER A 187 7.23 28.37 15.18
CA SER A 187 6.69 28.67 16.51
C SER A 187 5.18 28.42 16.59
N CYS A 188 4.43 28.71 15.52
CA CYS A 188 3.02 28.35 15.42
C CYS A 188 2.82 26.82 15.48
N CYS A 189 3.60 26.04 14.73
CA CYS A 189 3.53 24.57 14.76
C CYS A 189 3.82 24.00 16.16
N LEU A 190 4.85 24.53 16.85
CA LEU A 190 5.17 24.12 18.23
C LEU A 190 4.04 24.47 19.20
N THR A 191 3.46 25.66 19.04
CA THR A 191 2.32 26.10 19.85
C THR A 191 1.10 25.22 19.62
N GLU A 192 0.81 24.85 18.37
CA GLU A 192 -0.28 23.93 18.02
C GLU A 192 -0.08 22.53 18.61
N ILE A 193 1.12 21.96 18.51
CA ILE A 193 1.45 20.66 19.14
C ILE A 193 1.16 20.71 20.63
N LYS A 194 1.64 21.76 21.32
CA LYS A 194 1.42 21.94 22.76
C LYS A 194 -0.06 22.10 23.11
N GLN A 195 -0.76 23.04 22.48
CA GLN A 195 -2.14 23.38 22.80
C GLN A 195 -3.08 22.20 22.53
N THR A 196 -2.90 21.51 21.41
CA THR A 196 -3.72 20.34 21.09
C THR A 196 -3.42 19.14 21.99
N GLU A 197 -2.17 18.97 22.48
CA GLU A 197 -1.84 17.93 23.47
C GLU A 197 -2.42 18.25 24.86
N GLU A 198 -2.39 19.53 25.26
CA GLU A 198 -3.01 20.02 26.50
C GLU A 198 -4.51 19.72 26.48
N LYS A 199 -5.18 20.17 25.41
CA LYS A 199 -6.61 19.98 25.23
C LYS A 199 -7.03 18.52 25.15
N TYR A 200 -6.22 17.69 24.50
CA TYR A 200 -6.44 16.25 24.44
C TYR A 200 -6.30 15.59 25.81
N THR A 201 -5.27 15.96 26.58
CA THR A 201 -5.06 15.45 27.93
C THR A 201 -6.22 15.83 28.85
N GLU A 202 -6.66 17.08 28.81
CA GLU A 202 -7.86 17.56 29.54
C GLU A 202 -9.11 16.77 29.15
N THR A 203 -9.27 16.44 27.87
CA THR A 203 -10.40 15.66 27.37
C THR A 203 -10.39 14.24 27.94
N LEU A 204 -9.24 13.57 27.94
CA LEU A 204 -9.07 12.25 28.57
C LEU A 204 -9.36 12.29 30.07
N GLU A 205 -8.84 13.30 30.78
CA GLU A 205 -9.12 13.50 32.20
C GLU A 205 -10.61 13.76 32.47
N SER A 206 -11.28 14.51 31.58
CA SER A 206 -12.71 14.78 31.65
C SER A 206 -13.53 13.49 31.51
N ILE A 207 -13.14 12.60 30.59
CA ILE A 207 -13.75 11.26 30.45
C ILE A 207 -13.60 10.47 31.76
N GLU A 208 -12.39 10.43 32.34
CA GLU A 208 -12.14 9.71 33.58
C GLU A 208 -12.93 10.29 34.77
N LYS A 209 -12.90 11.61 34.93
CA LYS A 209 -13.48 12.32 36.08
C LYS A 209 -15.00 12.38 36.04
N TYR A 210 -15.58 12.72 34.90
CA TYR A 210 -17.00 13.01 34.78
C TYR A 210 -17.84 11.86 34.23
N PHE A 211 -17.23 10.86 33.58
CA PHE A 211 -17.95 9.69 33.08
C PHE A 211 -17.55 8.41 33.81
N LEU A 212 -16.29 7.99 33.71
CA LEU A 212 -15.82 6.71 34.25
C LEU A 212 -16.08 6.59 35.75
N ASN A 213 -15.65 7.58 36.54
CA ASN A 213 -15.80 7.52 37.99
C ASN A 213 -17.27 7.56 38.48
N PRO A 214 -18.16 8.41 37.93
CA PRO A 214 -19.58 8.36 38.26
C PRO A 214 -20.27 7.05 37.82
N LEU A 215 -19.92 6.52 36.66
CA LEU A 215 -20.57 5.34 36.08
C LEU A 215 -20.15 4.02 36.75
N LYS A 216 -19.02 3.98 37.47
CA LYS A 216 -18.63 2.82 38.31
C LYS A 216 -19.71 2.38 39.30
N LYS A 217 -20.65 3.26 39.69
CA LYS A 217 -21.77 2.94 40.57
C LYS A 217 -22.97 2.32 39.86
N PHE A 218 -23.05 2.48 38.54
CA PHE A 218 -24.18 2.05 37.70
C PHE A 218 -23.81 0.85 36.82
N PHE A 219 -22.53 0.70 36.51
CA PHE A 219 -22.00 -0.35 35.65
C PHE A 219 -21.36 -1.43 36.52
N SER A 220 -21.50 -2.68 36.10
CA SER A 220 -20.65 -3.76 36.60
C SER A 220 -19.18 -3.53 36.20
N THR A 221 -18.25 -4.16 36.90
CA THR A 221 -16.81 -4.09 36.57
C THR A 221 -16.55 -4.52 35.13
N SER A 222 -17.23 -5.57 34.65
CA SER A 222 -17.09 -6.03 33.26
C SER A 222 -17.61 -5.02 32.23
N GLU A 223 -18.70 -4.31 32.52
CA GLU A 223 -19.22 -3.25 31.62
C GLU A 223 -18.27 -2.05 31.60
N ILE A 224 -17.68 -1.65 32.74
CA ILE A 224 -16.65 -0.60 32.78
C ILE A 224 -15.45 -0.98 31.91
N ASP A 225 -14.93 -2.19 32.07
CA ASP A 225 -13.76 -2.65 31.31
C ASP A 225 -14.06 -2.72 29.80
N LYS A 226 -15.28 -3.09 29.41
CA LYS A 226 -15.71 -3.14 28.01
C LYS A 226 -15.92 -1.76 27.40
N VAL A 227 -16.51 -0.82 28.13
CA VAL A 227 -16.86 0.52 27.61
C VAL A 227 -15.68 1.48 27.65
N PHE A 228 -14.85 1.44 28.70
CA PHE A 228 -13.72 2.36 28.86
C PHE A 228 -12.38 1.77 28.41
N VAL A 229 -12.33 0.48 28.09
CA VAL A 229 -11.13 -0.21 27.59
C VAL A 229 -9.90 0.10 28.47
N ASN A 230 -8.93 0.85 27.95
CA ASN A 230 -7.72 1.27 28.65
C ASN A 230 -7.57 2.82 28.72
N ILE A 231 -8.69 3.56 28.75
CA ILE A 231 -8.70 5.02 28.96
C ILE A 231 -7.83 5.46 30.17
N PRO A 232 -7.88 4.81 31.35
CA PRO A 232 -7.05 5.24 32.48
C PRO A 232 -5.54 5.18 32.19
N ASP A 233 -5.09 4.21 31.38
CA ASP A 233 -3.70 4.11 30.97
C ASP A 233 -3.33 5.20 29.95
N LEU A 234 -4.26 5.54 29.04
CA LEU A 234 -4.12 6.67 28.12
C LEU A 234 -4.00 8.00 28.89
N VAL A 235 -4.85 8.23 29.90
CA VAL A 235 -4.78 9.43 30.77
C VAL A 235 -3.40 9.54 31.41
N ARG A 236 -2.90 8.46 32.03
CA ARG A 236 -1.58 8.46 32.68
C ARG A 236 -0.45 8.73 31.68
N LEU A 237 -0.54 8.14 30.49
CA LEU A 237 0.46 8.29 29.45
C LEU A 237 0.51 9.73 28.90
N HIS A 238 -0.64 10.30 28.56
CA HIS A 238 -0.71 11.65 27.97
C HIS A 238 -0.43 12.76 28.96
N LYS A 239 -0.73 12.58 30.26
CA LYS A 239 -0.22 13.48 31.31
C LYS A 239 1.30 13.58 31.32
N SER A 240 1.97 12.44 31.21
CA SER A 240 3.43 12.37 31.17
C SER A 240 3.98 13.00 29.88
N LEU A 241 3.36 12.69 28.73
CA LEU A 241 3.75 13.24 27.43
C LEU A 241 3.60 14.76 27.40
N MET A 242 2.45 15.28 27.85
CA MET A 242 2.17 16.71 27.88
C MET A 242 3.17 17.47 28.75
N ALA A 243 3.51 16.94 29.94
CA ALA A 243 4.50 17.56 30.82
C ALA A 243 5.89 17.65 30.15
N GLU A 244 6.33 16.60 29.47
CA GLU A 244 7.63 16.58 28.77
C GLU A 244 7.63 17.47 27.51
N VAL A 245 6.54 17.48 26.74
CA VAL A 245 6.37 18.36 25.56
C VAL A 245 6.37 19.82 25.99
N GLN A 246 5.67 20.15 27.07
CA GLN A 246 5.64 21.51 27.62
C GLN A 246 7.01 21.98 28.12
N ASP A 247 7.73 21.12 28.86
CA ASP A 247 9.10 21.42 29.29
C ASP A 247 10.05 21.61 28.09
N SER A 248 9.92 20.77 27.06
CA SER A 248 10.73 20.89 25.84
C SER A 248 10.53 22.22 25.13
N ILE A 249 9.28 22.64 24.93
CA ILE A 249 8.94 23.85 24.19
C ILE A 249 9.26 25.11 25.00
N LEU A 250 8.95 25.13 26.31
CA LEU A 250 9.13 26.33 27.15
C LEU A 250 10.57 26.52 27.64
N ASN A 251 11.25 25.43 28.02
CA ASN A 251 12.53 25.51 28.73
C ASN A 251 13.73 25.06 27.88
N LYS A 252 13.52 24.31 26.79
CA LYS A 252 14.59 23.70 25.97
C LYS A 252 14.53 24.07 24.49
N ASN A 253 13.77 25.11 24.13
CA ASN A 253 13.60 25.60 22.75
C ASN A 253 13.20 24.50 21.74
N ALA A 254 12.47 23.47 22.19
CA ALA A 254 12.04 22.31 21.41
C ALA A 254 13.16 21.45 20.78
N LEU A 255 14.44 21.66 21.13
CA LEU A 255 15.57 20.91 20.53
C LEU A 255 15.57 19.42 20.88
N ASN A 256 14.96 19.04 22.00
CA ASN A 256 14.83 17.65 22.43
C ASN A 256 13.46 17.04 22.12
N LEU A 257 12.59 17.75 21.39
CA LEU A 257 11.21 17.31 21.12
C LEU A 257 11.17 15.99 20.36
N TYR A 258 12.07 15.81 19.39
CA TYR A 258 12.18 14.58 18.60
C TYR A 258 12.43 13.35 19.49
N GLN A 259 13.29 13.49 20.51
CA GLN A 259 13.66 12.41 21.43
C GLN A 259 12.46 11.97 22.29
N ILE A 260 11.57 12.91 22.63
CA ILE A 260 10.34 12.62 23.37
C ILE A 260 9.43 11.75 22.50
N PHE A 261 9.14 12.13 21.25
CA PHE A 261 8.28 11.31 20.39
C PHE A 261 8.87 9.93 20.10
N ILE A 262 10.19 9.83 19.91
CA ILE A 262 10.86 8.53 19.74
C ILE A 262 10.69 7.66 21.00
N SER A 263 10.89 8.21 22.20
CA SER A 263 10.76 7.45 23.46
C SER A 263 9.32 7.06 23.77
N TYR A 264 8.33 7.88 23.36
CA TYR A 264 6.92 7.60 23.55
C TYR A 264 6.34 6.66 22.51
N LYS A 265 7.01 6.41 21.38
CA LYS A 265 6.55 5.47 20.34
C LYS A 265 6.10 4.13 20.93
N GLU A 266 6.94 3.49 21.74
CA GLU A 266 6.60 2.19 22.34
C GLU A 266 5.49 2.28 23.38
N ARG A 267 5.48 3.36 24.15
CA ARG A 267 4.46 3.60 25.19
C ARG A 267 3.08 3.82 24.56
N LEU A 268 3.03 4.48 23.39
CA LEU A 268 1.81 4.73 22.61
C LEU A 268 1.24 3.47 21.94
N LEU A 269 1.90 2.31 21.99
CA LEU A 269 1.36 1.08 21.39
C LEU A 269 0.13 0.53 22.12
N ILE A 270 -0.15 1.04 23.32
CA ILE A 270 -1.43 0.78 24.02
C ILE A 270 -2.65 1.27 23.24
N TYR A 271 -2.47 2.16 22.26
CA TYR A 271 -3.54 2.52 21.31
C TYR A 271 -4.01 1.36 20.45
N GLY A 272 -3.19 0.32 20.22
CA GLY A 272 -3.65 -0.89 19.52
C GLY A 272 -4.80 -1.58 20.27
N ILE A 273 -4.71 -1.65 21.60
CA ILE A 273 -5.78 -2.21 22.45
C ILE A 273 -7.03 -1.33 22.38
N TYR A 274 -6.85 0.00 22.43
CA TYR A 274 -7.96 0.93 22.37
C TYR A 274 -8.70 0.85 21.03
N CYS A 275 -7.98 1.03 19.92
CA CYS A 275 -8.54 1.09 18.57
C CYS A 275 -9.15 -0.24 18.13
N SER A 276 -8.65 -1.38 18.62
CA SER A 276 -9.26 -2.70 18.35
C SER A 276 -10.61 -2.91 19.04
N ARG A 277 -10.89 -2.18 20.13
CA ARG A 277 -12.05 -2.44 21.00
C ARG A 277 -13.07 -1.30 21.03
N VAL A 278 -12.70 -0.09 20.59
CA VAL A 278 -13.56 1.10 20.68
C VAL A 278 -14.91 0.92 19.97
N GLU A 279 -14.96 0.22 18.83
CA GLU A 279 -16.22 -0.06 18.14
C GLU A 279 -17.15 -0.94 18.99
N ILE A 280 -16.59 -1.97 19.64
CA ILE A 280 -17.32 -2.86 20.55
C ILE A 280 -17.74 -2.09 21.80
N ALA A 281 -16.87 -1.24 22.33
CA ALA A 281 -17.16 -0.40 23.48
C ALA A 281 -18.38 0.51 23.23
N ILE A 282 -18.44 1.14 22.06
CA ILE A 282 -19.58 1.97 21.64
C ILE A 282 -20.84 1.10 21.49
N ALA A 283 -20.76 -0.06 20.84
CA ALA A 283 -21.93 -0.95 20.67
C ALA A 283 -22.47 -1.45 22.02
N VAL A 284 -21.58 -1.76 22.97
CA VAL A 284 -21.95 -2.15 24.34
C VAL A 284 -22.59 -0.96 25.07
N LEU A 285 -22.03 0.24 24.94
CA LEU A 285 -22.61 1.46 25.52
C LEU A 285 -24.02 1.72 24.98
N ASP A 286 -24.22 1.62 23.67
CA ASP A 286 -25.52 1.82 23.02
C ASP A 286 -26.55 0.78 23.49
N LEU A 287 -26.14 -0.49 23.63
CA LEU A 287 -27.00 -1.55 24.17
C LEU A 287 -27.39 -1.28 25.63
N ILE A 288 -26.43 -0.91 26.47
CA ILE A 288 -26.68 -0.58 27.89
C ILE A 288 -27.64 0.61 27.98
N CYS A 289 -27.46 1.66 27.16
CA CYS A 289 -28.37 2.81 27.15
C CYS A 289 -29.80 2.45 26.76
N LYS A 290 -29.97 1.43 25.90
CA LYS A 290 -31.27 0.94 25.46
C LYS A 290 -31.97 0.11 26.55
N GLU A 291 -31.21 -0.64 27.34
CA GLU A 291 -31.75 -1.53 28.37
C GLU A 291 -31.92 -0.85 29.74
N LYS A 292 -31.07 0.12 30.07
CA LYS A 292 -30.97 0.74 31.40
C LYS A 292 -31.23 2.25 31.33
N GLU A 293 -32.46 2.63 31.60
CA GLU A 293 -32.92 4.03 31.56
C GLU A 293 -32.19 4.93 32.59
N ASP A 294 -31.88 4.40 33.77
CA ASP A 294 -31.12 5.10 34.82
C ASP A 294 -29.69 5.43 34.37
N VAL A 295 -29.04 4.51 33.63
CA VAL A 295 -27.74 4.75 33.00
C VAL A 295 -27.83 5.84 31.93
N ARG A 296 -28.86 5.81 31.09
CA ARG A 296 -29.07 6.79 30.02
C ARG A 296 -29.19 8.22 30.59
N LEU A 297 -30.03 8.40 31.61
CA LEU A 297 -30.17 9.68 32.32
C LEU A 297 -28.85 10.09 33.00
N LYS A 298 -28.11 9.12 33.55
CA LYS A 298 -26.82 9.43 34.18
C LYS A 298 -25.79 9.92 33.16
N LEU A 299 -25.75 9.35 31.96
CA LEU A 299 -24.87 9.78 30.87
C LEU A 299 -25.17 11.21 30.41
N GLU A 300 -26.46 11.58 30.32
CA GLU A 300 -26.87 12.95 30.02
C GLU A 300 -26.42 13.94 31.11
N GLU A 301 -26.55 13.57 32.39
CA GLU A 301 -26.05 14.37 33.52
C GLU A 301 -24.52 14.53 33.45
N CYS A 302 -23.79 13.45 33.16
CA CYS A 302 -22.34 13.48 33.02
C CYS A 302 -21.90 14.38 31.87
N SER A 303 -22.57 14.31 30.71
CA SER A 303 -22.30 15.17 29.56
C SER A 303 -22.54 16.65 29.87
N LYS A 304 -23.66 16.97 30.54
CA LYS A 304 -23.94 18.34 31.01
C LYS A 304 -22.85 18.88 31.94
N ARG A 305 -22.34 18.05 32.85
CA ARG A 305 -21.27 18.45 33.78
C ARG A 305 -19.89 18.58 33.15
N ALA A 306 -19.60 17.76 32.14
CA ALA A 306 -18.28 17.71 31.51
C ALA A 306 -18.09 18.82 30.47
N ASN A 307 -19.12 19.10 29.67
CA ASN A 307 -19.01 19.95 28.48
C ASN A 307 -20.33 20.66 28.10
N ASN A 308 -21.21 20.91 29.09
CA ASN A 308 -22.52 21.54 28.90
C ASN A 308 -23.43 20.80 27.91
N GLY A 309 -23.24 19.50 27.71
CA GLY A 309 -24.05 18.70 26.79
C GLY A 309 -23.60 18.78 25.34
N LYS A 310 -22.46 19.41 25.04
CA LYS A 310 -21.96 19.55 23.67
C LYS A 310 -21.51 18.21 23.07
N PHE A 311 -20.91 17.34 23.88
CA PHE A 311 -20.39 16.04 23.43
C PHE A 311 -20.83 14.92 24.37
N THR A 312 -21.34 13.84 23.80
CA THR A 312 -21.74 12.63 24.53
C THR A 312 -20.53 11.75 24.86
N LEU A 313 -20.69 10.75 25.74
CA LEU A 313 -19.61 9.77 25.98
C LEU A 313 -19.23 9.02 24.69
N ARG A 314 -20.23 8.68 23.87
CA ARG A 314 -20.05 8.01 22.57
C ARG A 314 -19.11 8.81 21.67
N ASP A 315 -19.31 10.12 21.61
CA ASP A 315 -18.48 11.05 20.82
C ASP A 315 -17.04 11.11 21.34
N LEU A 316 -16.90 11.24 22.66
CA LEU A 316 -15.59 11.37 23.32
C LEU A 316 -14.73 10.11 23.21
N LEU A 317 -15.34 8.91 23.11
CA LEU A 317 -14.63 7.65 22.94
C LEU A 317 -13.98 7.51 21.55
N VAL A 318 -14.34 8.32 20.55
CA VAL A 318 -13.70 8.26 19.23
C VAL A 318 -12.40 9.09 19.20
N VAL A 319 -12.32 10.14 20.02
CA VAL A 319 -11.24 11.13 20.04
C VAL A 319 -9.83 10.52 20.15
N PRO A 320 -9.56 9.49 20.99
CA PRO A 320 -8.21 8.92 21.09
C PRO A 320 -7.70 8.30 19.79
N MET A 321 -8.58 7.60 19.05
CA MET A 321 -8.23 7.00 17.76
C MET A 321 -7.81 8.06 16.74
N GLN A 322 -8.37 9.27 16.85
CA GLN A 322 -8.05 10.37 15.96
C GLN A 322 -6.74 11.04 16.37
N ARG A 323 -6.53 11.28 17.67
CA ARG A 323 -5.31 11.95 18.17
C ARG A 323 -4.04 11.23 17.72
N VAL A 324 -4.00 9.91 17.87
CA VAL A 324 -2.80 9.12 17.53
C VAL A 324 -2.42 9.23 16.05
N LEU A 325 -3.40 9.51 15.18
CA LEU A 325 -3.21 9.73 13.73
C LEU A 325 -2.85 11.18 13.38
N LYS A 326 -2.85 12.11 14.34
CA LYS A 326 -2.47 13.53 14.09
C LYS A 326 -0.99 13.80 14.36
N TYR A 327 -0.30 13.00 15.18
CA TYR A 327 1.10 13.23 15.53
C TYR A 327 2.04 13.32 14.32
N HIS A 328 1.88 12.42 13.34
CA HIS A 328 2.71 12.46 12.14
C HIS A 328 2.41 13.67 11.26
N LEU A 329 1.16 14.15 11.21
CA LEU A 329 0.79 15.35 10.44
C LEU A 329 1.38 16.61 11.08
N LEU A 330 1.27 16.73 12.41
CA LEU A 330 1.83 17.84 13.18
C LEU A 330 3.37 17.90 13.05
N LEU A 331 4.05 16.75 13.18
CA LEU A 331 5.50 16.68 12.99
C LEU A 331 5.91 16.95 11.54
N GLN A 332 5.12 16.52 10.55
CA GLN A 332 5.38 16.77 9.14
C GLN A 332 5.37 18.27 8.82
N GLU A 333 4.37 19.01 9.34
CA GLU A 333 4.32 20.46 9.14
C GLU A 333 5.47 21.16 9.91
N LEU A 334 5.80 20.71 11.12
CA LEU A 334 6.96 21.22 11.85
C LEU A 334 8.29 21.02 11.09
N VAL A 335 8.53 19.84 10.52
CA VAL A 335 9.72 19.53 9.71
C VAL A 335 9.82 20.45 8.49
N LYS A 336 8.69 20.73 7.82
CA LYS A 336 8.63 21.59 6.64
C LYS A 336 9.12 23.02 6.93
N HIS A 337 8.78 23.55 8.10
CA HIS A 337 9.15 24.91 8.52
C HIS A 337 10.41 24.98 9.38
N THR A 338 11.17 23.88 9.48
CA THR A 338 12.46 23.85 10.17
C THR A 338 13.60 24.10 9.21
N GLN A 339 14.39 25.14 9.47
CA GLN A 339 15.53 25.53 8.62
C GLN A 339 16.84 24.85 9.04
N ASP A 340 17.05 24.63 10.34
CA ASP A 340 18.27 23.99 10.84
C ASP A 340 18.35 22.52 10.38
N ALA A 341 19.44 22.15 9.71
CA ALA A 341 19.58 20.85 9.08
C ALA A 341 19.66 19.70 10.09
N ALA A 342 20.30 19.92 11.24
CA ALA A 342 20.44 18.91 12.28
C ALA A 342 19.10 18.64 12.97
N ASP A 343 18.39 19.71 13.37
CA ASP A 343 17.06 19.62 13.96
C ASP A 343 16.04 19.04 12.97
N LYS A 344 16.09 19.46 11.70
CA LYS A 344 15.23 18.88 10.64
C LYS A 344 15.47 17.37 10.49
N SER A 345 16.72 16.91 10.50
CA SER A 345 17.06 15.49 10.43
C SER A 345 16.54 14.72 11.67
N ASN A 346 16.73 15.28 12.86
CA ASN A 346 16.23 14.70 14.10
C ASN A 346 14.70 14.59 14.13
N LEU A 347 14.00 15.64 13.71
CA LEU A 347 12.54 15.67 13.60
C LEU A 347 12.02 14.70 12.53
N LYS A 348 12.75 14.46 11.44
CA LYS A 348 12.41 13.41 10.45
C LYS A 348 12.40 12.02 11.10
N ILE A 349 13.35 11.70 11.97
CA ILE A 349 13.37 10.41 12.69
C ILE A 349 12.14 10.26 13.60
N ALA A 350 11.76 11.34 14.30
CA ALA A 350 10.53 11.35 15.11
C ALA A 350 9.26 11.24 14.26
N LEU A 351 9.23 11.90 13.10
CA LEU A 351 8.14 11.79 12.14
C LEU A 351 7.98 10.34 11.66
N ASP A 352 9.07 9.68 11.27
CA ASP A 352 9.03 8.27 10.84
C ASP A 352 8.57 7.34 11.97
N ALA A 353 8.98 7.61 13.21
CA ALA A 353 8.48 6.89 14.38
C ALA A 353 6.97 7.02 14.57
N MET A 354 6.40 8.22 14.39
CA MET A 354 4.95 8.47 14.50
C MET A 354 4.16 7.94 13.30
N LYS A 355 4.73 7.95 12.10
CA LYS A 355 4.11 7.29 10.94
C LYS A 355 4.08 5.77 11.10
N ASP A 356 5.14 5.15 11.65
CA ASP A 356 5.15 3.71 11.95
C ASP A 356 4.09 3.34 13.00
N LEU A 357 3.87 4.20 14.01
CA LEU A 357 2.77 4.06 14.97
C LEU A 357 1.40 4.15 14.31
N ALA A 358 1.18 5.12 13.41
CA ALA A 358 -0.09 5.25 12.69
C ALA A 358 -0.37 4.01 11.82
N GLN A 359 0.65 3.47 11.14
CA GLN A 359 0.54 2.23 10.38
C GLN A 359 0.24 1.03 11.28
N TYR A 360 0.87 0.96 12.46
CA TYR A 360 0.55 -0.08 13.43
C TYR A 360 -0.94 -0.05 13.81
N VAL A 361 -1.48 1.12 14.16
CA VAL A 361 -2.90 1.28 14.52
C VAL A 361 -3.83 0.88 13.36
N ASN A 362 -3.51 1.29 12.14
CA ASN A 362 -4.27 0.91 10.94
C ASN A 362 -4.28 -0.61 10.71
N GLU A 363 -3.14 -1.28 10.87
CA GLU A 363 -3.05 -2.74 10.75
C GLU A 363 -3.82 -3.46 11.86
N VAL A 364 -3.86 -2.89 13.08
CA VAL A 364 -4.70 -3.44 14.16
C VAL A 364 -6.18 -3.37 13.78
N LYS A 365 -6.65 -2.25 13.20
CA LYS A 365 -8.05 -2.13 12.71
C LYS A 365 -8.33 -3.18 11.63
N ARG A 366 -7.45 -3.29 10.63
CA ARG A 366 -7.54 -4.25 9.52
C ARG A 366 -7.58 -5.70 9.99
N ASP A 367 -6.74 -6.07 10.97
CA ASP A 367 -6.75 -7.42 11.53
C ASP A 367 -8.05 -7.71 12.30
N ASN A 368 -8.64 -6.73 12.96
CA ASN A 368 -9.95 -6.92 13.62
C ASN A 368 -11.10 -7.09 12.61
N GLU A 369 -11.08 -6.36 11.50
CA GLU A 369 -12.01 -6.58 10.38
C GLU A 369 -11.85 -7.99 9.82
N THR A 370 -10.61 -8.42 9.60
CA THR A 370 -10.29 -9.79 9.13
C THR A 370 -10.79 -10.84 10.13
N LEU A 371 -10.59 -10.66 11.43
CA LEU A 371 -11.07 -11.61 12.45
C LEU A 371 -12.60 -11.65 12.51
N ARG A 372 -13.29 -10.53 12.31
CA ARG A 372 -14.75 -10.48 12.18
C ARG A 372 -15.24 -11.22 10.94
N GLU A 373 -14.56 -11.09 9.82
CA GLU A 373 -14.84 -11.84 8.60
C GLU A 373 -14.69 -13.35 8.83
N ILE A 374 -13.59 -13.76 9.47
CA ILE A 374 -13.34 -15.17 9.82
C ILE A 374 -14.45 -15.72 10.72
N ASP A 375 -14.90 -14.97 11.72
CA ASP A 375 -16.02 -15.36 12.58
C ASP A 375 -17.34 -15.49 11.79
N GLN A 376 -17.58 -14.63 10.80
CA GLN A 376 -18.73 -14.77 9.91
C GLN A 376 -18.66 -16.05 9.07
N TYR A 377 -17.49 -16.39 8.50
CA TYR A 377 -17.30 -17.67 7.80
C TYR A 377 -17.46 -18.86 8.73
N GLN A 378 -16.93 -18.79 9.95
CA GLN A 378 -17.02 -19.86 10.93
C GLN A 378 -18.47 -20.18 11.28
N ARG A 379 -19.35 -19.17 11.36
CA ARG A 379 -20.78 -19.35 11.67
C ARG A 379 -21.60 -19.86 10.49
N SER A 380 -21.16 -19.63 9.24
CA SER A 380 -21.89 -20.05 8.04
C SER A 380 -21.51 -21.43 7.51
N ILE A 381 -20.38 -21.99 7.97
CA ILE A 381 -19.88 -23.30 7.55
C ILE A 381 -20.16 -24.36 8.63
N GLU A 382 -21.04 -25.30 8.32
CA GLU A 382 -21.38 -26.46 9.13
C GLU A 382 -20.31 -27.57 9.02
N ASN A 383 -20.23 -28.44 10.04
CA ASN A 383 -19.29 -29.56 10.14
C ASN A 383 -17.79 -29.17 10.19
N LEU A 384 -17.46 -27.96 10.63
CA LEU A 384 -16.06 -27.58 10.92
C LEU A 384 -15.57 -28.20 12.23
N ASN A 385 -14.47 -28.94 12.15
CA ASN A 385 -13.81 -29.54 13.33
C ASN A 385 -12.70 -28.64 13.92
N THR A 386 -12.21 -27.67 13.14
CA THR A 386 -11.10 -26.79 13.50
C THR A 386 -11.53 -25.33 13.31
N PRO A 387 -11.23 -24.42 14.24
CA PRO A 387 -11.53 -22.99 14.07
C PRO A 387 -10.78 -22.38 12.86
N LEU A 388 -11.50 -21.65 12.01
CA LEU A 388 -10.93 -21.06 10.79
C LEU A 388 -9.80 -20.07 11.05
N VAL A 389 -9.78 -19.41 12.21
CA VAL A 389 -8.70 -18.49 12.62
C VAL A 389 -7.32 -19.16 12.64
N THR A 390 -7.27 -20.49 12.82
CA THR A 390 -6.01 -21.25 12.78
C THR A 390 -5.43 -21.34 11.38
N TYR A 391 -6.24 -21.10 10.34
CA TYR A 391 -5.83 -21.18 8.94
C TYR A 391 -5.24 -19.87 8.37
N GLY A 392 -5.13 -18.83 9.20
CA GLY A 392 -4.58 -17.54 8.80
C GLY A 392 -5.61 -16.62 8.16
N ARG A 393 -5.17 -15.70 7.31
CA ARG A 393 -6.05 -14.72 6.67
C ARG A 393 -6.78 -15.35 5.47
N PRO A 394 -8.07 -15.02 5.25
CA PRO A 394 -8.76 -15.38 4.02
C PRO A 394 -8.12 -14.70 2.81
N LYS A 395 -8.14 -15.38 1.67
CA LYS A 395 -7.68 -14.88 0.35
C LYS A 395 -8.81 -14.70 -0.64
N GLY A 396 -9.95 -15.31 -0.35
CA GLY A 396 -11.15 -15.24 -1.17
C GLY A 396 -11.98 -16.51 -1.04
N ASP A 397 -13.22 -16.43 -1.50
CA ASP A 397 -14.15 -17.55 -1.58
C ASP A 397 -14.96 -17.49 -2.88
N GLY A 398 -15.39 -18.65 -3.36
CA GLY A 398 -16.21 -18.70 -4.57
C GLY A 398 -16.48 -20.10 -5.09
N GLU A 399 -17.30 -20.15 -6.13
CA GLU A 399 -17.72 -21.39 -6.78
C GLU A 399 -16.64 -21.96 -7.71
N VAL A 400 -16.39 -23.26 -7.58
CA VAL A 400 -15.42 -24.03 -8.36
C VAL A 400 -15.96 -25.40 -8.72
N ARG A 401 -15.48 -25.95 -9.84
CA ARG A 401 -15.69 -27.35 -10.18
C ARG A 401 -14.45 -28.15 -9.84
N ILE A 402 -14.59 -29.15 -8.97
CA ILE A 402 -13.47 -29.97 -8.51
C ILE A 402 -13.56 -31.36 -9.10
N VAL A 403 -12.44 -31.89 -9.57
CA VAL A 403 -12.26 -33.32 -9.89
C VAL A 403 -11.19 -33.87 -8.96
N SER A 404 -11.46 -35.00 -8.32
CA SER A 404 -10.47 -35.70 -7.50
C SER A 404 -9.70 -36.71 -8.34
N SER A 405 -8.46 -37.00 -7.96
CA SER A 405 -7.68 -38.10 -8.54
C SER A 405 -8.36 -39.46 -8.36
N VAL A 406 -9.19 -39.61 -7.32
CA VAL A 406 -9.93 -40.84 -6.99
C VAL A 406 -11.30 -40.87 -7.66
N ASP A 407 -12.04 -39.76 -7.57
CA ASP A 407 -13.34 -39.57 -8.24
C ASP A 407 -13.20 -38.63 -9.44
N LYS A 408 -13.20 -39.21 -10.64
CA LYS A 408 -13.08 -38.46 -11.90
C LYS A 408 -14.34 -37.65 -12.25
N LYS A 409 -15.39 -37.68 -11.42
CA LYS A 409 -16.59 -36.87 -11.63
C LYS A 409 -16.32 -35.40 -11.28
N LYS A 410 -16.77 -34.49 -12.16
CA LYS A 410 -16.82 -33.05 -11.85
C LYS A 410 -17.88 -32.79 -10.79
N GLN A 411 -17.47 -32.15 -9.70
CA GLN A 411 -18.33 -31.81 -8.58
C GLN A 411 -18.36 -30.29 -8.38
N ASP A 412 -19.55 -29.68 -8.40
CA ASP A 412 -19.72 -28.27 -8.06
C ASP A 412 -19.52 -28.09 -6.55
N ARG A 413 -18.62 -27.17 -6.18
CA ARG A 413 -18.23 -26.87 -4.79
C ARG A 413 -18.05 -25.37 -4.62
N HIS A 414 -18.08 -24.93 -3.37
CA HIS A 414 -17.65 -23.61 -2.96
C HIS A 414 -16.37 -23.76 -2.16
N ILE A 415 -15.34 -22.98 -2.44
CA ILE A 415 -14.10 -23.00 -1.65
C ILE A 415 -13.92 -21.72 -0.87
N PHE A 416 -13.38 -21.83 0.34
CA PHE A 416 -12.83 -20.70 1.09
C PHE A 416 -11.32 -20.91 1.19
N LEU A 417 -10.54 -20.03 0.58
CA LEU A 417 -9.08 -20.10 0.60
C LEU A 417 -8.53 -19.23 1.73
N PHE A 418 -7.67 -19.81 2.53
CA PHE A 418 -6.92 -19.17 3.59
C PHE A 418 -5.41 -19.31 3.34
N ASP A 419 -4.58 -18.61 4.12
CA ASP A 419 -3.12 -18.70 4.01
C ASP A 419 -2.60 -20.14 4.06
N VAL A 420 -3.09 -20.99 4.97
CA VAL A 420 -2.60 -22.38 5.13
C VAL A 420 -3.57 -23.47 4.68
N ALA A 421 -4.82 -23.15 4.32
CA ALA A 421 -5.79 -24.19 3.97
C ALA A 421 -6.83 -23.75 2.93
N VAL A 422 -7.40 -24.71 2.21
CA VAL A 422 -8.62 -24.54 1.41
C VAL A 422 -9.74 -25.34 2.06
N ILE A 423 -10.82 -24.67 2.43
CA ILE A 423 -12.02 -25.32 2.94
C ILE A 423 -12.95 -25.57 1.76
N VAL A 424 -13.16 -26.85 1.43
CA VAL A 424 -14.03 -27.28 0.33
C VAL A 424 -15.41 -27.56 0.89
N CYS A 425 -16.40 -26.80 0.42
CA CYS A 425 -17.77 -26.84 0.89
C CYS A 425 -18.75 -27.25 -0.20
N LYS A 426 -19.86 -27.87 0.21
CA LYS A 426 -21.07 -27.99 -0.60
C LYS A 426 -22.08 -26.96 -0.10
N ARG A 427 -22.57 -26.13 -1.00
CA ARG A 427 -23.53 -25.08 -0.65
C ARG A 427 -24.91 -25.65 -0.32
N ARG A 428 -25.58 -25.07 0.71
CA ARG A 428 -26.91 -25.44 1.23
C ARG A 428 -27.74 -24.17 1.49
N GLY A 429 -28.28 -23.60 0.42
CA GLY A 429 -28.95 -22.29 0.49
C GLY A 429 -27.94 -21.19 0.82
N ASP A 430 -28.04 -20.64 2.03
CA ASP A 430 -27.17 -19.58 2.54
C ASP A 430 -26.03 -20.10 3.42
N ASN A 431 -26.12 -21.36 3.85
CA ASN A 431 -25.07 -22.04 4.62
C ASN A 431 -24.20 -22.92 3.71
N TYR A 432 -23.06 -23.33 4.27
CA TYR A 432 -22.07 -24.16 3.61
C TYR A 432 -21.84 -25.41 4.44
N GLU A 433 -21.82 -26.58 3.80
CA GLU A 433 -21.53 -27.85 4.45
C GLU A 433 -20.08 -28.23 4.12
N MET A 434 -19.19 -28.26 5.10
CA MET A 434 -17.79 -28.66 4.89
C MET A 434 -17.73 -30.11 4.35
N LYS A 435 -16.94 -30.32 3.30
CA LYS A 435 -16.72 -31.62 2.65
C LYS A 435 -15.27 -32.09 2.72
N ASP A 436 -14.32 -31.18 2.60
CA ASP A 436 -12.90 -31.51 2.66
C ASP A 436 -12.09 -30.28 3.12
N ILE A 437 -10.88 -30.50 3.64
CA ILE A 437 -9.93 -29.46 4.03
C ILE A 437 -8.57 -29.79 3.41
N LEU A 438 -8.10 -28.95 2.49
CA LEU A 438 -6.80 -29.11 1.85
C LEU A 438 -5.76 -28.29 2.61
N ASP A 439 -4.89 -28.96 3.38
CA ASP A 439 -3.79 -28.29 4.09
C ASP A 439 -2.64 -27.94 3.13
N LEU A 440 -2.54 -26.66 2.77
CA LEU A 440 -1.58 -26.13 1.80
C LEU A 440 -0.11 -26.33 2.24
N ASN A 441 0.16 -26.67 3.51
CA ASN A 441 1.48 -27.11 3.96
C ASN A 441 1.95 -28.40 3.29
N TYR A 442 1.07 -29.16 2.64
CA TYR A 442 1.41 -30.42 1.96
C TYR A 442 1.02 -30.46 0.49
N PHE A 443 0.40 -29.40 -0.04
CA PHE A 443 0.04 -29.31 -1.46
C PHE A 443 0.98 -28.40 -2.24
N LYS A 444 1.06 -28.65 -3.55
CA LYS A 444 1.70 -27.80 -4.56
C LYS A 444 0.69 -27.45 -5.65
N ILE A 445 0.83 -26.25 -6.19
CA ILE A 445 -0.01 -25.73 -7.26
C ILE A 445 0.73 -25.88 -8.56
N THR A 446 0.06 -26.36 -9.60
CA THR A 446 0.65 -26.52 -10.94
C THR A 446 -0.38 -26.07 -11.96
N ASN A 447 -0.04 -25.02 -12.71
CA ASN A 447 -0.90 -24.52 -13.75
C ASN A 447 -1.13 -25.61 -14.81
N ASN A 448 -2.39 -25.85 -15.18
CA ASN A 448 -2.73 -26.74 -16.29
C ASN A 448 -2.72 -25.91 -17.58
N PRO A 449 -1.78 -26.13 -18.52
CA PRO A 449 -1.83 -25.53 -19.85
C PRO A 449 -2.89 -26.27 -20.67
N THR A 450 -4.17 -26.14 -20.29
CA THR A 450 -5.25 -26.56 -21.18
C THR A 450 -5.12 -25.77 -22.48
N PRO A 451 -5.19 -26.41 -23.67
CA PRO A 451 -5.22 -25.68 -24.93
C PRO A 451 -6.38 -24.70 -24.86
N ASP A 452 -6.13 -23.44 -25.25
CA ASP A 452 -7.14 -22.38 -25.39
C ASP A 452 -8.22 -22.88 -26.37
N ARG A 453 -9.19 -23.66 -25.86
CA ARG A 453 -10.47 -23.87 -26.53
C ARG A 453 -11.29 -22.66 -26.15
N GLU A 454 -10.98 -21.55 -26.83
CA GLU A 454 -11.63 -20.25 -26.64
C GLU A 454 -13.17 -20.43 -26.59
N GLY A 455 -13.80 -19.89 -25.55
CA GLY A 455 -15.26 -19.79 -25.43
C GLY A 455 -16.00 -20.87 -24.66
N LYS A 456 -15.35 -21.87 -24.03
CA LYS A 456 -16.08 -22.88 -23.22
C LYS A 456 -15.99 -22.63 -21.72
N LYS A 457 -17.09 -22.20 -21.09
CA LYS A 457 -17.18 -22.05 -19.62
C LYS A 457 -16.73 -23.35 -18.90
N TRP A 458 -16.08 -23.20 -17.73
CA TRP A 458 -15.67 -24.31 -16.86
C TRP A 458 -14.62 -25.27 -17.46
N CYS A 459 -13.79 -24.79 -18.38
CA CYS A 459 -12.63 -25.53 -18.90
C CYS A 459 -11.28 -25.00 -18.42
N TYR A 460 -11.25 -23.86 -17.75
CA TYR A 460 -10.02 -23.23 -17.28
C TYR A 460 -9.67 -23.79 -15.91
N GLY A 461 -8.56 -24.53 -15.79
CA GLY A 461 -8.20 -25.11 -14.51
C GLY A 461 -6.72 -25.15 -14.19
N PHE A 462 -6.41 -25.56 -12.96
CA PHE A 462 -5.06 -25.89 -12.49
C PHE A 462 -5.12 -27.03 -11.47
N TYR A 463 -3.97 -27.65 -11.23
CA TYR A 463 -3.84 -28.80 -10.34
C TYR A 463 -3.38 -28.38 -8.95
N VAL A 464 -4.00 -28.98 -7.93
CA VAL A 464 -3.60 -28.91 -6.53
C VAL A 464 -3.24 -30.32 -6.11
N THR A 465 -1.93 -30.60 -6.04
CA THR A 465 -1.42 -31.97 -5.84
C THR A 465 -0.68 -32.09 -4.54
N HIS A 466 -0.90 -33.18 -3.81
CA HIS A 466 -0.16 -33.48 -2.60
C HIS A 466 1.31 -33.72 -2.96
N GLN A 467 2.24 -33.20 -2.15
CA GLN A 467 3.68 -33.27 -2.42
C GLN A 467 4.20 -34.71 -2.50
N GLN A 468 3.61 -35.63 -1.74
CA GLN A 468 3.92 -37.07 -1.78
C GLN A 468 3.16 -37.83 -2.88
N GLY A 469 2.31 -37.16 -3.68
CA GLY A 469 1.60 -37.76 -4.80
C GLY A 469 0.41 -38.66 -4.45
N HIS A 470 0.04 -38.78 -3.17
CA HIS A 470 -1.05 -39.66 -2.72
C HIS A 470 -2.44 -39.19 -3.16
N THR A 471 -2.67 -37.89 -3.24
CA THR A 471 -3.96 -37.27 -3.60
C THR A 471 -3.73 -36.04 -4.47
N GLY A 472 -4.69 -35.74 -5.35
CA GLY A 472 -4.65 -34.55 -6.18
C GLY A 472 -6.04 -34.13 -6.61
N PHE A 473 -6.18 -32.83 -6.86
CA PHE A 473 -7.41 -32.20 -7.29
C PHE A 473 -7.14 -31.36 -8.53
N GLU A 474 -8.10 -31.35 -9.45
CA GLU A 474 -8.14 -30.41 -10.55
C GLU A 474 -9.31 -29.44 -10.30
N LEU A 475 -8.96 -28.15 -10.18
CA LEU A 475 -9.91 -27.07 -9.99
C LEU A 475 -10.22 -26.45 -11.34
N PHE A 476 -11.50 -26.32 -11.67
CA PHE A 476 -12.00 -25.67 -12.89
C PHE A 476 -12.82 -24.43 -12.53
N PHE A 477 -12.58 -23.37 -13.28
CA PHE A 477 -13.17 -22.04 -13.13
C PHE A 477 -13.96 -21.67 -14.38
N LYS A 478 -14.97 -20.81 -14.20
CA LYS A 478 -15.91 -20.42 -15.26
C LYS A 478 -15.18 -19.71 -16.42
N THR A 479 -14.26 -18.80 -16.12
CA THR A 479 -13.47 -18.03 -17.11
C THR A 479 -11.96 -18.10 -16.86
N ARG A 480 -11.20 -17.61 -17.83
CA ARG A 480 -9.73 -17.51 -17.79
C ARG A 480 -9.26 -16.53 -16.72
N GLU A 481 -9.99 -15.44 -16.54
CA GLU A 481 -9.69 -14.36 -15.61
C GLU A 481 -9.93 -14.82 -14.18
N LEU A 482 -11.03 -15.55 -13.92
CA LEU A 482 -11.26 -16.20 -12.63
C LEU A 482 -10.17 -17.22 -12.31
N LYS A 483 -9.77 -18.07 -13.29
CA LYS A 483 -8.63 -18.97 -13.12
C LYS A 483 -7.36 -18.21 -12.73
N LYS A 484 -7.04 -17.11 -13.42
CA LYS A 484 -5.85 -16.30 -13.14
C LYS A 484 -5.90 -15.72 -11.73
N LYS A 485 -7.02 -15.10 -11.34
CA LYS A 485 -7.22 -14.54 -10.00
C LYS A 485 -7.04 -15.59 -8.91
N TRP A 486 -7.68 -16.74 -9.05
CA TRP A 486 -7.53 -17.84 -8.10
C TRP A 486 -6.10 -18.34 -8.05
N LEU A 487 -5.45 -18.56 -9.19
CA LEU A 487 -4.06 -18.98 -9.24
C LEU A 487 -3.14 -18.00 -8.48
N ASP A 488 -3.30 -16.69 -8.70
CA ASP A 488 -2.54 -15.65 -8.01
C ASP A 488 -2.77 -15.69 -6.47
N GLN A 489 -4.01 -15.92 -6.02
CA GLN A 489 -4.33 -16.05 -4.59
C GLN A 489 -3.72 -17.31 -3.97
N PHE A 490 -3.76 -18.43 -4.67
CA PHE A 490 -3.14 -19.68 -4.24
C PHE A 490 -1.61 -19.53 -4.15
N GLU A 491 -0.99 -18.88 -5.13
CA GLU A 491 0.45 -18.57 -5.12
C GLU A 491 0.81 -17.64 -3.95
N MET A 492 -0.01 -16.63 -3.67
CA MET A 492 0.15 -15.75 -2.51
C MET A 492 0.07 -16.51 -1.18
N ALA A 493 -0.93 -17.39 -1.01
CA ALA A 493 -1.07 -18.24 0.16
C ALA A 493 0.18 -19.13 0.35
N ILE A 494 0.61 -19.83 -0.69
CA ILE A 494 1.82 -20.68 -0.65
C ILE A 494 3.08 -19.86 -0.33
N SER A 495 3.22 -18.65 -0.89
CA SER A 495 4.31 -17.72 -0.59
C SER A 495 4.30 -17.26 0.87
N ASN A 496 3.13 -17.17 1.52
CA ASN A 496 3.00 -16.86 2.94
C ASN A 496 3.42 -18.04 3.82
N ILE A 497 3.07 -19.27 3.44
CA ILE A 497 3.49 -20.48 4.18
C ILE A 497 5.00 -20.68 4.04
N ARG A 498 5.52 -20.56 2.81
CA ARG A 498 6.90 -20.88 2.44
C ARG A 498 7.53 -19.70 1.71
N PRO A 499 7.88 -18.61 2.41
CA PRO A 499 8.56 -17.50 1.77
C PRO A 499 9.95 -17.93 1.30
N GLU A 500 10.40 -17.42 0.15
CA GLU A 500 11.66 -17.85 -0.50
C GLU A 500 12.87 -17.83 0.44
N LYS A 501 12.92 -16.82 1.33
CA LYS A 501 14.05 -16.59 2.25
C LYS A 501 13.82 -17.19 3.66
N ALA A 502 12.83 -18.06 3.84
CA ALA A 502 12.48 -18.67 5.15
C ALA A 502 13.62 -19.44 5.81
N THR A 503 14.49 -20.05 5.01
CA THR A 503 15.62 -20.87 5.48
C THR A 503 16.97 -20.22 5.22
N HIS A 504 16.99 -18.94 4.84
CA HIS A 504 18.23 -18.23 4.59
C HIS A 504 19.05 -18.12 5.90
N ASN A 505 20.38 -18.13 5.79
CA ASN A 505 21.31 -18.05 6.91
C ASN A 505 21.03 -19.08 8.03
N SER A 506 20.59 -20.28 7.65
CA SER A 506 20.26 -21.42 8.53
C SER A 506 19.06 -21.23 9.46
N HIS A 507 18.29 -20.15 9.29
CA HIS A 507 17.03 -19.95 10.01
C HIS A 507 15.96 -20.96 9.59
N HIS A 508 14.87 -21.00 10.33
CA HIS A 508 13.67 -21.73 9.96
C HIS A 508 12.46 -20.90 10.39
N PHE A 509 12.10 -19.94 9.54
CA PHE A 509 11.00 -19.02 9.78
C PHE A 509 9.65 -19.67 9.48
N LYS A 510 8.71 -19.51 10.40
CA LYS A 510 7.30 -19.90 10.24
C LYS A 510 6.41 -18.71 10.53
N MET A 511 5.32 -18.55 9.77
CA MET A 511 4.31 -17.54 10.02
C MET A 511 3.82 -17.65 11.47
N HIS A 512 3.73 -16.53 12.18
CA HIS A 512 3.47 -16.51 13.61
C HIS A 512 2.63 -15.31 14.03
N THR A 513 1.75 -15.54 15.01
CA THR A 513 1.01 -14.49 15.71
C THR A 513 1.71 -14.18 17.02
N PHE A 514 2.27 -12.99 17.14
CA PHE A 514 2.95 -12.50 18.35
C PHE A 514 1.92 -11.94 19.32
N GLU A 515 1.81 -12.51 20.52
CA GLU A 515 0.89 -12.05 21.57
C GLU A 515 1.31 -10.71 22.18
N ARG A 516 2.62 -10.42 22.15
CA ARG A 516 3.20 -9.18 22.64
C ARG A 516 3.64 -8.31 21.47
N ILE A 517 3.54 -7.01 21.66
CA ILE A 517 4.06 -6.04 20.71
C ILE A 517 5.56 -6.30 20.51
N THR A 518 5.94 -6.56 19.27
CA THR A 518 7.27 -7.06 18.91
C THR A 518 7.81 -6.26 17.74
N SER A 519 9.10 -5.92 17.77
CA SER A 519 9.78 -5.26 16.67
C SER A 519 10.54 -6.29 15.82
N CYS A 520 10.67 -6.00 14.53
CA CYS A 520 11.45 -6.82 13.62
C CYS A 520 12.93 -6.82 14.01
N SER A 521 13.53 -8.00 14.03
CA SER A 521 14.95 -8.19 14.41
C SER A 521 15.93 -7.62 13.37
N PHE A 522 15.44 -7.17 12.21
CA PHE A 522 16.26 -6.56 11.15
C PHE A 522 16.01 -5.05 11.02
N CYS A 523 14.80 -4.62 10.66
CA CYS A 523 14.53 -3.20 10.39
C CYS A 523 14.13 -2.40 11.64
N HIS A 524 13.95 -3.05 12.80
CA HIS A 524 13.52 -2.45 14.07
C HIS A 524 12.15 -1.77 14.05
N LEU A 525 11.43 -1.78 12.92
CA LEU A 525 10.03 -1.38 12.82
C LEU A 525 9.12 -2.44 13.46
N LEU A 526 7.91 -2.03 13.82
CA LEU A 526 6.94 -2.90 14.49
C LEU A 526 6.48 -4.04 13.58
N LEU A 527 6.33 -5.24 14.13
CA LEU A 527 5.54 -6.30 13.51
C LEU A 527 4.06 -5.92 13.67
N ARG A 528 3.52 -5.27 12.65
CA ARG A 528 2.24 -4.56 12.73
C ARG A 528 1.04 -5.52 12.75
N GLY A 529 0.02 -5.14 13.50
CA GLY A 529 -1.23 -5.90 13.66
C GLY A 529 -1.26 -6.77 14.91
N ILE A 530 -2.30 -7.60 15.01
CA ILE A 530 -2.58 -8.54 16.10
C ILE A 530 -2.71 -9.98 15.64
N PHE A 531 -2.69 -10.24 14.33
CA PHE A 531 -2.91 -11.56 13.76
C PHE A 531 -1.87 -11.85 12.68
N ASN A 532 -1.09 -12.93 12.77
CA ASN A 532 -0.05 -13.32 11.82
C ASN A 532 0.78 -12.12 11.31
N GLN A 533 1.39 -11.36 12.24
CA GLN A 533 2.08 -10.09 11.94
C GLN A 533 3.36 -10.27 11.13
N GLY A 534 3.97 -11.47 11.20
CA GLY A 534 5.22 -11.79 10.56
C GLY A 534 5.64 -13.24 10.80
N TYR A 535 6.95 -13.45 10.92
CA TYR A 535 7.54 -14.78 11.00
C TYR A 535 8.45 -14.91 12.22
N LEU A 536 8.41 -16.08 12.85
CA LEU A 536 9.26 -16.47 13.96
C LEU A 536 10.21 -17.58 13.52
N CYS A 537 11.51 -17.43 13.79
CA CYS A 537 12.46 -18.51 13.59
C CYS A 537 12.33 -19.56 14.71
N LEU A 538 11.95 -20.78 14.37
CA LEU A 538 11.78 -21.86 15.36
C LEU A 538 13.09 -22.29 16.03
N LYS A 539 14.25 -21.91 15.47
CA LYS A 539 15.58 -22.25 16.00
C LYS A 539 16.12 -21.21 16.98
N CYS A 540 16.03 -19.92 16.64
CA CYS A 540 16.64 -18.85 17.46
C CYS A 540 15.63 -17.89 18.10
N GLY A 541 14.33 -18.02 17.81
CA GLY A 541 13.27 -17.19 18.38
C GLY A 541 13.23 -15.75 17.86
N LEU A 542 14.03 -15.39 16.85
CA LEU A 542 13.96 -14.06 16.24
C LEU A 542 12.66 -13.90 15.44
N GLY A 543 12.00 -12.75 15.63
CA GLY A 543 10.83 -12.31 14.87
C GLY A 543 11.20 -11.33 13.76
N ALA A 544 10.61 -11.46 12.58
CA ALA A 544 10.87 -10.58 11.44
C ALA A 544 9.69 -10.47 10.45
N HIS A 545 9.65 -9.39 9.68
CA HIS A 545 8.74 -9.25 8.53
C HIS A 545 9.12 -10.22 7.40
N LYS A 546 8.20 -10.47 6.47
CA LYS A 546 8.38 -11.39 5.33
C LYS A 546 9.57 -10.97 4.45
N GLU A 547 9.65 -9.68 4.16
CA GLU A 547 10.69 -8.99 3.40
C GLU A 547 12.06 -8.98 4.11
N CYS A 548 12.05 -9.07 5.45
CA CYS A 548 13.26 -8.99 6.27
C CYS A 548 13.98 -10.34 6.45
N LEU A 549 13.34 -11.47 6.13
CA LEU A 549 13.83 -12.81 6.47
C LEU A 549 15.24 -13.09 5.94
N GLY A 550 15.54 -12.62 4.73
CA GLY A 550 16.85 -12.85 4.12
C GLY A 550 17.94 -11.86 4.48
N ARG A 551 17.63 -10.83 5.27
CA ARG A 551 18.57 -9.79 5.67
C ARG A 551 19.17 -10.03 7.06
N LEU A 552 18.68 -11.05 7.77
CA LEU A 552 19.15 -11.44 9.10
C LEU A 552 20.45 -12.26 9.02
N GLY A 553 21.34 -12.07 9.99
CA GLY A 553 22.60 -12.85 10.08
C GLY A 553 22.38 -14.34 10.36
N VAL A 554 23.47 -15.10 10.56
CA VAL A 554 23.41 -16.56 10.76
C VAL A 554 22.66 -16.94 12.05
N CYS A 555 21.72 -17.88 11.91
CA CYS A 555 20.92 -18.42 13.00
C CYS A 555 21.79 -18.95 14.16
N GLY A 556 21.43 -18.59 15.40
CA GLY A 556 22.06 -19.11 16.61
C GLY A 556 23.33 -18.36 17.07
N ARG A 557 23.81 -17.36 16.33
CA ARG A 557 24.93 -16.49 16.79
C ARG A 557 24.47 -15.26 17.60
N THR A 558 23.17 -15.04 17.72
CA THR A 558 22.59 -13.97 18.54
C THR A 558 22.07 -14.54 19.86
N GLY A 559 22.94 -14.68 20.86
CA GLY A 559 22.52 -15.03 22.21
C GLY A 559 23.60 -15.51 23.17
N GLU A 560 24.45 -14.61 23.68
CA GLU A 560 24.86 -14.70 25.09
C GLU A 560 24.39 -13.44 25.81
N ARG A 561 23.38 -13.59 26.68
CA ARG A 561 22.98 -12.57 27.65
C ARG A 561 24.06 -12.50 28.74
N LYS A 562 24.75 -11.37 28.87
CA LYS A 562 25.38 -10.95 30.12
C LYS A 562 24.84 -9.59 30.54
N THR A 563 24.14 -9.59 31.66
CA THR A 563 23.86 -8.46 32.53
C THR A 563 25.15 -7.72 32.89
N SER A 564 25.26 -6.44 32.57
CA SER A 564 25.99 -5.39 33.32
C SER A 564 25.81 -4.04 32.63
N GLN A 565 25.44 -3.02 33.39
CA GLN A 565 25.41 -1.63 32.96
C GLN A 565 26.84 -1.09 32.68
N THR A 566 26.93 -0.17 31.72
CA THR A 566 27.85 0.97 31.52
C THR A 566 28.67 1.00 30.22
N ASN A 567 28.55 2.16 29.55
CA ASN A 567 29.38 2.81 28.53
C ASN A 567 29.49 2.26 27.10
N CYS A 568 28.79 2.97 26.20
CA CYS A 568 29.18 3.60 24.94
C CYS A 568 30.23 2.98 23.99
N PHE A 569 29.92 3.17 22.70
CA PHE A 569 30.72 3.09 21.47
C PHE A 569 30.86 1.72 20.77
N ALA A 570 30.06 1.60 19.71
CA ALA A 570 30.36 1.03 18.39
C ALA A 570 31.43 -0.07 18.27
N GLN A 571 31.00 -1.26 17.82
CA GLN A 571 31.75 -2.05 16.84
C GLN A 571 30.86 -3.13 16.19
N SER A 572 30.40 -2.83 14.97
CA SER A 572 30.06 -3.79 13.92
C SER A 572 31.39 -4.41 13.40
N HIS A 573 31.53 -5.71 13.13
CA HIS A 573 31.07 -6.48 11.96
C HIS A 573 31.72 -7.88 12.06
N ILE A 574 31.13 -8.93 11.46
CA ILE A 574 31.89 -9.84 10.56
C ILE A 574 30.96 -10.37 9.43
N LEU A 575 30.93 -9.64 8.32
CA LEU A 575 30.92 -10.17 6.94
C LEU A 575 32.17 -9.57 6.30
N GLY A 576 32.89 -10.34 5.47
CA GLY A 576 34.24 -10.01 4.99
C GLY A 576 34.36 -8.59 4.44
N LEU A 577 35.48 -7.92 4.79
CA LEU A 577 35.72 -6.52 4.51
C LEU A 577 35.88 -6.25 2.99
N PRO A 578 35.54 -5.04 2.49
CA PRO A 578 35.69 -4.67 1.08
C PRO A 578 37.12 -4.84 0.57
N ARG A 579 37.31 -5.27 -0.68
CA ARG A 579 38.64 -5.45 -1.29
C ARG A 579 38.94 -4.38 -2.33
N MET A 580 40.12 -3.80 -2.23
CA MET A 580 40.64 -2.80 -3.15
C MET A 580 41.89 -3.33 -3.85
N VAL A 581 42.07 -3.06 -5.14
CA VAL A 581 43.32 -3.30 -5.86
C VAL A 581 44.15 -2.02 -5.87
N VAL A 582 45.44 -2.15 -5.59
CA VAL A 582 46.40 -1.04 -5.59
C VAL A 582 46.69 -0.65 -7.03
N ILE A 583 46.57 0.64 -7.33
CA ILE A 583 46.80 1.24 -8.64
C ILE A 583 48.00 2.18 -8.66
N ARG A 584 48.57 2.50 -7.49
CA ARG A 584 49.78 3.30 -7.35
C ARG A 584 50.64 2.81 -6.20
N ASP A 585 51.94 2.64 -6.44
CA ASP A 585 52.89 2.24 -5.40
C ASP A 585 52.96 3.28 -4.27
N TYR A 586 53.12 2.81 -3.03
CA TYR A 586 53.38 3.65 -1.87
C TYR A 586 54.29 2.90 -0.90
N SER A 587 55.44 3.49 -0.57
CA SER A 587 56.47 2.87 0.26
C SER A 587 56.44 3.29 1.73
N GLY A 588 55.49 4.16 2.12
CA GLY A 588 55.34 4.63 3.51
C GLY A 588 55.68 6.09 3.75
N ILE A 589 55.89 6.89 2.70
CA ILE A 589 56.20 8.32 2.77
C ILE A 589 55.29 9.09 1.78
N PRO A 590 54.61 10.18 2.21
CA PRO A 590 54.58 10.74 3.56
C PRO A 590 53.86 9.81 4.55
N SER A 591 54.23 9.81 5.83
CA SER A 591 53.57 8.97 6.84
C SER A 591 52.44 9.75 7.54
N SER A 592 51.34 9.08 7.89
CA SER A 592 50.33 9.67 8.76
C SER A 592 50.89 9.80 10.18
N GLN A 593 50.84 10.98 10.80
CA GLN A 593 51.43 11.28 12.11
C GLN A 593 50.86 10.45 13.30
N CYS A 594 49.92 9.54 13.06
CA CYS A 594 49.22 8.79 14.12
C CYS A 594 49.29 7.25 14.01
N ALA A 595 49.94 6.66 13.00
CA ALA A 595 49.95 5.20 12.84
C ALA A 595 51.03 4.68 11.86
N PRO A 596 51.42 3.39 11.93
CA PRO A 596 52.42 2.82 11.02
C PRO A 596 51.91 2.76 9.57
N PRO A 597 52.72 3.18 8.58
CA PRO A 597 52.34 3.14 7.17
C PRO A 597 52.38 1.72 6.61
N LEU A 598 51.49 1.42 5.67
CA LEU A 598 51.47 0.18 4.92
C LEU A 598 52.10 0.37 3.55
N SER A 599 53.26 -0.23 3.31
CA SER A 599 53.84 -0.27 1.98
C SER A 599 52.97 -1.14 1.06
N ILE A 600 52.55 -0.60 -0.09
CA ILE A 600 51.67 -1.23 -1.08
C ILE A 600 52.29 -1.10 -2.48
N HIS A 601 52.15 -2.14 -3.30
CA HIS A 601 52.61 -2.14 -4.69
C HIS A 601 51.44 -2.35 -5.66
N VAL A 602 51.52 -1.76 -6.86
CA VAL A 602 50.50 -1.88 -7.90
C VAL A 602 50.16 -3.35 -8.16
N GLY A 603 48.87 -3.67 -8.12
CA GLY A 603 48.35 -5.03 -8.26
C GLY A 603 48.08 -5.77 -6.95
N ASP A 604 48.60 -5.27 -5.82
CA ASP A 604 48.27 -5.83 -4.50
C ASP A 604 46.76 -5.70 -4.22
N ILE A 605 46.20 -6.65 -3.46
CA ILE A 605 44.81 -6.59 -3.00
C ILE A 605 44.81 -6.25 -1.52
N ILE A 606 44.15 -5.13 -1.18
CA ILE A 606 43.98 -4.63 0.18
C ILE A 606 42.57 -4.94 0.65
N GLU A 607 42.46 -5.63 1.78
CA GLU A 607 41.22 -5.77 2.52
C GLU A 607 41.03 -4.52 3.42
N LEU A 608 40.03 -3.72 3.10
CA LEU A 608 39.81 -2.39 3.65
C LEU A 608 39.17 -2.49 5.05
N MET A 609 39.93 -2.12 6.08
CA MET A 609 39.49 -2.22 7.48
C MET A 609 38.79 -0.95 7.96
N PHE A 610 39.27 0.21 7.51
CA PHE A 610 38.67 1.51 7.84
C PHE A 610 38.88 2.49 6.68
N ALA A 611 37.78 3.08 6.20
CA ALA A 611 37.82 4.13 5.19
C ALA A 611 36.85 5.24 5.57
N ASP A 612 37.40 6.43 5.78
CA ASP A 612 36.66 7.65 6.01
C ASP A 612 36.69 8.47 4.71
N LEU A 613 35.51 8.86 4.21
CA LEU A 613 35.34 9.63 2.98
C LEU A 613 35.87 11.06 3.10
N HIS A 614 36.08 11.55 4.32
CA HIS A 614 36.67 12.87 4.60
C HIS A 614 38.18 12.79 4.89
N SER A 615 38.79 11.59 4.91
CA SER A 615 40.22 11.37 5.16
C SER A 615 40.95 10.87 3.90
N SER A 616 42.12 11.45 3.61
CA SER A 616 43.01 10.98 2.53
C SER A 616 43.82 9.72 2.87
N TRP A 617 43.66 9.18 4.09
CA TRP A 617 44.38 8.02 4.61
C TRP A 617 43.41 6.95 5.07
N TRP A 618 43.51 5.78 4.45
CA TRP A 618 42.69 4.60 4.77
C TRP A 618 43.54 3.51 5.41
N GLN A 619 42.90 2.66 6.19
CA GLN A 619 43.55 1.52 6.84
C GLN A 619 43.06 0.22 6.22
N GLY A 620 44.00 -0.67 5.94
CA GLY A 620 43.68 -1.96 5.39
C GLY A 620 44.78 -2.98 5.63
N LYS A 621 44.49 -4.21 5.27
CA LYS A 621 45.40 -5.34 5.32
C LYS A 621 45.80 -5.71 3.90
N ASN A 622 47.10 -5.66 3.59
CA ASN A 622 47.59 -6.18 2.32
C ASN A 622 47.53 -7.71 2.37
N LEU A 623 46.75 -8.32 1.47
CA LEU A 623 46.54 -9.77 1.48
C LEU A 623 47.79 -10.55 1.04
N ALA A 624 48.69 -9.95 0.25
CA ALA A 624 49.93 -10.58 -0.19
C ALA A 624 50.98 -10.64 0.91
N THR A 625 51.12 -9.57 1.71
CA THR A 625 52.13 -9.47 2.78
C THR A 625 51.57 -9.72 4.18
N SER A 626 50.24 -9.80 4.31
CA SER A 626 49.48 -9.85 5.59
C SER A 626 49.76 -8.70 6.57
N LYS A 627 50.45 -7.64 6.14
CA LYS A 627 50.72 -6.45 6.95
C LYS A 627 49.51 -5.51 6.99
N ILE A 628 49.33 -4.85 8.12
CA ILE A 628 48.26 -3.88 8.36
C ILE A 628 48.90 -2.51 8.59
N GLY A 629 48.32 -1.47 8.01
CA GLY A 629 48.74 -0.09 8.23
C GLY A 629 47.95 0.87 7.36
N PHE A 630 48.35 2.14 7.38
CA PHE A 630 47.68 3.20 6.63
C PHE A 630 48.31 3.42 5.27
N PHE A 631 47.47 3.70 4.27
CA PHE A 631 47.87 4.01 2.91
C PHE A 631 46.98 5.11 2.32
N PRO A 632 47.45 5.84 1.28
CA PRO A 632 46.65 6.89 0.65
C PRO A 632 45.40 6.32 -0.04
N SER A 633 44.23 6.92 0.21
CA SER A 633 42.95 6.46 -0.34
C SER A 633 42.91 6.48 -1.88
N ASP A 634 43.65 7.39 -2.50
CA ASP A 634 43.77 7.56 -3.96
C ASP A 634 44.71 6.54 -4.62
N ALA A 635 45.42 5.72 -3.85
CA ALA A 635 46.33 4.70 -4.36
C ALA A 635 45.63 3.36 -4.70
N VAL A 636 44.32 3.23 -4.45
CA VAL A 636 43.57 1.97 -4.61
C VAL A 636 42.22 2.17 -5.32
N ARG A 637 41.65 1.10 -5.89
CA ARG A 637 40.30 1.07 -6.48
C ARG A 637 39.53 -0.22 -6.15
N PRO A 638 38.19 -0.26 -6.17
CA PRO A 638 37.42 -1.48 -5.89
C PRO A 638 37.72 -2.63 -6.87
N CYS A 639 37.73 -3.87 -6.35
CA CYS A 639 37.90 -5.11 -7.13
C CYS A 639 36.63 -5.99 -7.05
N PRO A 640 36.07 -6.50 -8.16
CA PRO A 640 36.57 -6.42 -9.55
C PRO A 640 36.18 -5.12 -10.26
N CYS A 641 37.06 -4.64 -11.15
CA CYS A 641 36.85 -3.42 -11.93
C CYS A 641 35.93 -3.70 -13.13
N VAL A 642 34.62 -3.51 -12.97
CA VAL A 642 33.68 -3.48 -14.10
C VAL A 642 33.64 -2.04 -14.65
N PRO A 643 33.87 -1.79 -15.96
CA PRO A 643 33.63 -0.47 -16.52
C PRO A 643 32.15 -0.11 -16.37
N LYS A 644 31.86 1.09 -15.84
CA LYS A 644 30.47 1.60 -15.71
C LYS A 644 29.78 1.57 -17.08
N PRO A 645 28.50 1.17 -17.18
CA PRO A 645 27.69 1.46 -18.36
C PRO A 645 27.69 2.97 -18.60
N VAL A 646 27.96 3.39 -19.84
CA VAL A 646 27.83 4.79 -20.23
C VAL A 646 26.34 5.15 -20.16
N ASP A 647 25.99 6.15 -19.37
CA ASP A 647 24.60 6.59 -19.23
C ASP A 647 24.18 7.42 -20.45
N TYR A 648 23.21 6.89 -21.21
CA TYR A 648 22.61 7.56 -22.38
C TYR A 648 21.24 8.19 -22.05
N SER A 649 20.82 8.23 -20.78
CA SER A 649 19.50 8.73 -20.33
C SER A 649 19.18 10.15 -20.82
N ALA A 650 20.20 11.00 -20.96
CA ALA A 650 20.08 12.37 -21.43
C ALA A 650 19.88 12.51 -22.96
N GLN A 651 20.05 11.44 -23.73
CA GLN A 651 19.93 11.48 -25.19
C GLN A 651 18.47 11.39 -25.64
N LEU A 652 18.03 12.30 -26.51
CA LEU A 652 16.64 12.35 -27.00
C LEU A 652 16.22 11.11 -27.80
N TRP A 653 17.18 10.36 -28.35
CA TRP A 653 16.94 9.11 -29.06
C TRP A 653 16.93 7.89 -28.13
N PHE A 654 17.30 8.02 -26.85
CA PHE A 654 17.42 6.87 -25.95
C PHE A 654 16.12 6.58 -25.21
N ALA A 655 15.69 5.32 -25.26
CA ALA A 655 14.43 4.86 -24.71
C ALA A 655 14.58 3.99 -23.45
N GLY A 656 15.82 3.62 -23.08
CA GLY A 656 16.07 2.73 -21.96
C GLY A 656 15.50 1.32 -22.17
N PRO A 657 15.10 0.60 -21.11
CA PRO A 657 14.46 -0.70 -21.21
C PRO A 657 13.11 -0.60 -21.91
N MET A 658 13.05 -1.04 -23.17
CA MET A 658 11.84 -0.98 -23.98
C MET A 658 11.76 -2.21 -24.88
N GLU A 659 10.62 -2.90 -24.86
CA GLU A 659 10.38 -4.08 -25.67
C GLU A 659 10.08 -3.73 -27.14
N ARG A 660 10.15 -4.74 -28.02
CA ARG A 660 9.95 -4.53 -29.46
C ARG A 660 8.56 -3.96 -29.77
N CYS A 661 7.51 -4.54 -29.19
CA CYS A 661 6.13 -4.10 -29.39
C CYS A 661 5.90 -2.65 -28.90
N GLN A 662 6.51 -2.27 -27.78
CA GLN A 662 6.43 -0.90 -27.26
C GLN A 662 7.09 0.11 -28.21
N ALA A 663 8.24 -0.25 -28.79
CA ALA A 663 8.90 0.59 -29.80
C ALA A 663 8.11 0.68 -31.11
N GLU A 664 7.39 -0.37 -31.50
CA GLU A 664 6.50 -0.36 -32.66
C GLU A 664 5.33 0.62 -32.46
N VAL A 665 4.69 0.62 -31.29
CA VAL A 665 3.63 1.58 -30.94
C VAL A 665 4.16 3.01 -30.87
N ALA A 666 5.30 3.24 -30.21
CA ALA A 666 5.87 4.58 -30.02
C ALA A 666 6.26 5.27 -31.32
N LEU A 667 6.58 4.51 -32.37
CA LEU A 667 6.98 5.03 -33.67
C LEU A 667 5.84 4.99 -34.71
N LEU A 668 4.70 4.36 -34.41
CA LEU A 668 3.62 4.11 -35.38
C LEU A 668 3.08 5.40 -36.01
N ASP A 669 2.86 6.44 -35.20
CA ASP A 669 2.30 7.73 -35.62
C ASP A 669 3.37 8.79 -35.91
N ARG A 670 4.65 8.41 -35.96
CA ARG A 670 5.77 9.31 -36.25
C ARG A 670 6.09 9.36 -37.74
N GLU A 671 6.93 10.28 -38.19
CA GLU A 671 7.38 10.32 -39.58
C GLU A 671 8.45 9.25 -39.89
N ASN A 672 8.62 8.92 -41.16
CA ASN A 672 9.71 8.03 -41.57
C ASN A 672 11.07 8.63 -41.17
N SER A 673 12.04 7.77 -40.89
CA SER A 673 13.36 8.10 -40.34
C SER A 673 13.37 8.52 -38.86
N THR A 674 12.22 8.49 -38.17
CA THR A 674 12.17 8.61 -36.70
C THR A 674 12.69 7.35 -36.03
N TYR A 675 13.61 7.50 -35.07
CA TYR A 675 14.32 6.39 -34.45
C TYR A 675 14.45 6.48 -32.92
N LEU A 676 14.65 5.32 -32.30
CA LEU A 676 14.99 5.18 -30.88
C LEU A 676 15.96 4.02 -30.64
N ILE A 677 16.78 4.14 -29.59
CA ILE A 677 17.66 3.09 -29.09
C ILE A 677 17.13 2.55 -27.77
N ARG A 678 16.99 1.23 -27.68
CA ARG A 678 16.43 0.52 -26.52
C ARG A 678 17.31 -0.61 -26.03
N HIS A 679 17.22 -0.95 -24.75
CA HIS A 679 17.82 -2.17 -24.22
C HIS A 679 17.00 -3.41 -24.63
N ARG A 680 17.70 -4.48 -25.00
CA ARG A 680 17.10 -5.76 -25.45
C ARG A 680 17.02 -6.81 -24.33
N SER A 681 17.81 -6.67 -23.27
CA SER A 681 17.92 -7.62 -22.14
C SER A 681 17.48 -6.98 -20.82
N LYS A 682 16.93 -7.77 -19.89
CA LYS A 682 16.60 -7.37 -18.51
C LYS A 682 17.82 -6.92 -17.69
N GLU A 683 19.02 -7.29 -18.14
CA GLU A 683 20.30 -6.91 -17.52
C GLU A 683 20.86 -5.59 -18.09
N CYS A 684 20.15 -4.93 -19.03
CA CYS A 684 20.53 -3.65 -19.66
C CYS A 684 21.89 -3.63 -20.39
N THR A 685 22.40 -4.79 -20.80
CA THR A 685 23.72 -4.93 -21.46
C THR A 685 23.69 -5.01 -22.99
N GLU A 686 22.53 -5.26 -23.60
CA GLU A 686 22.35 -5.36 -25.07
C GLU A 686 21.49 -4.23 -25.62
N TYR A 687 21.82 -3.68 -26.79
CA TYR A 687 21.10 -2.57 -27.44
C TYR A 687 20.45 -2.95 -28.78
N ALA A 688 19.40 -2.22 -29.16
CA ALA A 688 18.78 -2.30 -30.48
C ALA A 688 18.31 -0.92 -30.98
N ILE A 689 18.44 -0.69 -32.29
CA ILE A 689 17.85 0.46 -32.99
C ILE A 689 16.44 0.08 -33.44
N SER A 690 15.46 0.93 -33.21
CA SER A 690 14.12 0.83 -33.81
C SER A 690 13.85 2.10 -34.62
N ILE A 691 13.48 1.98 -35.90
CA ILE A 691 13.33 3.10 -36.83
C ILE A 691 12.10 2.91 -37.72
N LYS A 692 11.31 3.96 -37.94
CA LYS A 692 10.19 3.93 -38.90
C LYS A 692 10.71 4.14 -40.33
N PHE A 693 10.39 3.23 -41.25
CA PHE A 693 10.77 3.31 -42.65
C PHE A 693 9.71 2.64 -43.53
N ASN A 694 9.23 3.34 -44.57
CA ASN A 694 8.13 2.91 -45.44
C ASN A 694 6.89 2.46 -44.64
N ASP A 695 6.47 3.28 -43.67
CA ASP A 695 5.31 3.04 -42.79
C ASP A 695 5.36 1.73 -41.99
N LYS A 696 6.56 1.18 -41.81
CA LYS A 696 6.82 0.01 -40.97
C LYS A 696 7.98 0.30 -40.04
N VAL A 697 7.90 -0.21 -38.82
CA VAL A 697 9.01 -0.13 -37.87
C VAL A 697 9.98 -1.27 -38.12
N LYS A 698 11.26 -0.93 -38.30
CA LYS A 698 12.37 -1.86 -38.49
C LYS A 698 13.23 -1.88 -37.24
N HIS A 699 13.74 -3.06 -36.87
CA HIS A 699 14.56 -3.23 -35.68
C HIS A 699 15.91 -3.85 -36.06
N ILE A 700 16.99 -3.23 -35.59
CA ILE A 700 18.36 -3.61 -35.88
C ILE A 700 19.05 -3.92 -34.55
N LYS A 701 19.64 -5.12 -34.44
CA LYS A 701 20.41 -5.50 -33.24
C LYS A 701 21.78 -4.82 -33.30
N ILE A 702 22.18 -4.17 -32.21
CA ILE A 702 23.56 -3.70 -32.03
C ILE A 702 24.34 -4.86 -31.40
N LEU A 703 25.40 -5.29 -32.07
CA LEU A 703 26.27 -6.38 -31.63
C LEU A 703 27.53 -5.82 -30.95
N THR A 704 28.13 -6.61 -30.07
CA THR A 704 29.33 -6.23 -29.32
C THR A 704 30.44 -7.26 -29.58
N LYS A 705 31.64 -6.79 -29.94
CA LYS A 705 32.84 -7.61 -30.12
C LYS A 705 34.09 -6.82 -29.69
N ASP A 706 34.96 -7.45 -28.89
CA ASP A 706 36.21 -6.86 -28.39
C ASP A 706 36.05 -5.48 -27.71
N GLY A 707 34.90 -5.24 -27.06
CA GLY A 707 34.58 -3.97 -26.40
C GLY A 707 34.06 -2.86 -27.33
N GLY A 708 33.85 -3.13 -28.62
CA GLY A 708 33.22 -2.20 -29.57
C GLY A 708 31.83 -2.65 -30.04
N PHE A 709 31.03 -1.69 -30.55
CA PHE A 709 29.66 -1.85 -31.01
C PHE A 709 29.58 -1.78 -32.54
N TYR A 710 28.72 -2.58 -33.17
CA TYR A 710 28.51 -2.53 -34.61
C TYR A 710 27.12 -3.06 -35.02
N ILE A 711 26.65 -2.65 -36.20
CA ILE A 711 25.44 -3.21 -36.86
C ILE A 711 25.76 -3.91 -38.19
N ALA A 712 26.95 -3.65 -38.75
CA ALA A 712 27.52 -4.32 -39.91
C ALA A 712 29.00 -4.63 -39.62
N GLU A 713 29.49 -5.82 -39.98
CA GLU A 713 30.86 -6.25 -39.65
C GLU A 713 31.96 -5.38 -40.30
N SER A 714 31.61 -4.55 -41.29
CA SER A 714 32.52 -3.62 -41.96
C SER A 714 33.03 -2.49 -41.07
N ARG A 715 32.36 -2.18 -39.94
CA ARG A 715 32.69 -1.00 -39.12
C ARG A 715 32.34 -1.19 -37.63
N VAL A 716 33.33 -1.00 -36.76
CA VAL A 716 33.20 -1.12 -35.30
C VAL A 716 33.40 0.24 -34.63
N PHE A 717 32.53 0.57 -33.69
CA PHE A 717 32.46 1.84 -32.94
C PHE A 717 32.83 1.63 -31.47
N LYS A 718 33.42 2.63 -30.82
CA LYS A 718 33.83 2.51 -29.40
C LYS A 718 32.66 2.65 -28.44
N THR A 719 31.66 3.45 -28.80
CA THR A 719 30.44 3.65 -28.00
C THR A 719 29.18 3.57 -28.87
N VAL A 720 28.01 3.41 -28.23
CA VAL A 720 26.72 3.46 -28.94
C VAL A 720 26.45 4.86 -29.48
N LEU A 721 26.94 5.91 -28.82
CA LEU A 721 26.84 7.29 -29.29
C LEU A 721 27.59 7.47 -30.62
N ASP A 722 28.84 7.00 -30.73
CA ASP A 722 29.62 7.09 -31.97
C ASP A 722 28.92 6.37 -33.14
N LEU A 723 28.26 5.25 -32.84
CA LEU A 723 27.48 4.49 -33.82
C LEU A 723 26.27 5.29 -34.29
N VAL A 724 25.52 5.90 -33.37
CA VAL A 724 24.36 6.73 -33.70
C VAL A 724 24.77 7.94 -34.52
N GLU A 725 25.79 8.69 -34.09
CA GLU A 725 26.30 9.88 -34.80
C GLU A 725 26.76 9.54 -36.23
N TYR A 726 27.36 8.37 -36.44
CA TYR A 726 27.75 7.93 -37.77
C TYR A 726 26.53 7.69 -38.68
N TYR A 727 25.54 6.93 -38.21
CA TYR A 727 24.34 6.58 -39.00
C TYR A 727 23.28 7.69 -39.05
N GLN A 728 23.46 8.79 -38.32
CA GLN A 728 22.74 10.05 -38.60
C GLN A 728 23.14 10.63 -39.95
N GLN A 729 24.40 10.42 -40.38
CA GLN A 729 24.96 11.00 -41.61
C GLN A 729 25.15 9.97 -42.74
N HIS A 730 25.16 8.67 -42.43
CA HIS A 730 25.41 7.59 -43.39
C HIS A 730 24.23 6.62 -43.46
N SER A 731 23.85 6.23 -44.68
CA SER A 731 22.68 5.37 -44.91
C SER A 731 22.88 3.98 -44.29
N LEU A 732 21.84 3.47 -43.63
CA LEU A 732 21.77 2.10 -43.11
C LEU A 732 21.84 1.03 -44.21
N LYS A 733 21.73 1.43 -45.49
CA LYS A 733 21.88 0.54 -46.66
C LYS A 733 23.20 -0.21 -46.70
N GLU A 734 24.26 0.34 -46.10
CA GLU A 734 25.57 -0.30 -46.00
C GLU A 734 25.51 -1.65 -45.28
N GLY A 735 24.66 -1.77 -44.23
CA GLY A 735 24.42 -3.02 -43.49
C GLY A 735 23.15 -3.75 -43.89
N PHE A 736 22.16 -3.03 -44.44
CA PHE A 736 20.82 -3.55 -44.73
C PHE A 736 20.31 -3.00 -46.06
N SER A 737 20.57 -3.72 -47.16
CA SER A 737 20.30 -3.27 -48.55
C SER A 737 18.87 -2.80 -48.86
N SER A 738 17.89 -3.17 -48.02
CA SER A 738 16.47 -2.78 -48.12
C SER A 738 16.05 -1.61 -47.21
N LEU A 739 16.99 -1.02 -46.47
CA LEU A 739 16.77 0.06 -45.50
C LEU A 739 17.63 1.28 -45.86
N ASP A 740 17.25 1.96 -46.94
CA ASP A 740 17.96 3.14 -47.44
C ASP A 740 17.47 4.41 -46.73
N THR A 741 17.89 4.58 -45.48
CA THR A 741 17.59 5.77 -44.67
C THR A 741 18.68 6.01 -43.62
N THR A 742 18.71 7.22 -43.05
CA THR A 742 19.58 7.61 -41.94
C THR A 742 18.76 7.80 -40.66
N LEU A 743 19.43 7.88 -39.50
CA LEU A 743 18.80 8.17 -38.22
C LEU A 743 18.50 9.68 -38.13
N GLN A 744 17.32 10.14 -38.54
CA GLN A 744 17.07 11.59 -38.72
C GLN A 744 16.41 12.24 -37.51
N HIS A 745 15.30 11.67 -37.03
CA HIS A 745 14.49 12.30 -36.00
C HIS A 745 14.52 11.47 -34.69
N PRO A 746 15.15 11.97 -33.62
CA PRO A 746 15.05 11.36 -32.31
C PRO A 746 13.60 11.32 -31.83
N TYR A 747 13.13 10.18 -31.31
CA TYR A 747 11.71 10.03 -30.98
C TYR A 747 11.17 10.99 -29.89
N ARG A 748 12.04 11.58 -29.05
CA ARG A 748 11.65 12.60 -28.04
C ARG A 748 11.68 14.04 -28.56
N GLU A 749 12.04 14.27 -29.82
CA GLU A 749 12.01 15.61 -30.42
C GLU A 749 10.55 16.07 -30.64
N GLN A 750 10.24 17.31 -30.24
CA GLN A 750 8.93 17.94 -30.47
C GLN A 750 8.95 18.67 -31.82
N PRO A 751 7.85 18.64 -32.61
CA PRO A 751 7.79 19.37 -33.87
C PRO A 751 7.73 20.89 -33.59
N ASN A 752 8.80 21.61 -33.94
CA ASN A 752 8.88 23.07 -33.76
C ASN A 752 7.89 23.80 -34.67
N GLY A 753 7.04 24.64 -34.06
CA GLY A 753 6.27 25.68 -34.75
C GLY A 753 7.11 26.93 -34.99
N ASN A 754 7.04 27.45 -36.21
CA ASN A 754 7.62 28.74 -36.59
C ASN A 754 6.72 29.91 -36.15
N GLU A 755 7.38 31.03 -35.81
CA GLU A 755 6.87 32.27 -35.25
C GLU A 755 6.02 33.14 -36.21
N HIS A 756 4.99 33.81 -35.66
CA HIS A 756 4.72 35.27 -35.74
C HIS A 756 3.21 35.59 -35.68
N GLY A 757 2.83 36.52 -34.78
CA GLY A 757 1.57 37.28 -34.89
C GLY A 757 0.72 37.32 -33.62
N ALA A 758 0.84 38.41 -32.86
CA ALA A 758 -0.02 38.75 -31.72
C ALA A 758 -1.47 39.06 -32.15
N GLY A 759 -2.46 38.62 -31.35
CA GLY A 759 -3.81 39.19 -31.39
C GLY A 759 -4.95 38.23 -31.04
N GLN A 760 -5.50 38.44 -29.84
CA GLN A 760 -6.90 38.19 -29.41
C GLN A 760 -7.44 36.75 -29.34
N LEU A 761 -7.90 36.40 -28.13
CA LEU A 761 -8.86 35.34 -27.85
C LEU A 761 -10.13 35.51 -28.70
N PRO A 762 -10.80 34.42 -29.12
CA PRO A 762 -11.78 33.82 -28.21
C PRO A 762 -11.86 32.29 -28.20
N ASN A 763 -12.46 31.79 -27.11
CA ASN A 763 -12.94 30.42 -26.86
C ASN A 763 -13.40 29.65 -28.11
N ILE A 764 -13.01 28.37 -28.19
CA ILE A 764 -13.91 27.20 -28.24
C ILE A 764 -13.10 25.93 -27.95
N ARG A 765 -13.63 25.12 -27.02
CA ARG A 765 -13.21 23.77 -26.68
C ARG A 765 -13.57 22.80 -27.82
N SER A 766 -12.59 22.05 -28.32
CA SER A 766 -12.80 20.69 -28.89
C SER A 766 -11.43 19.97 -28.94
N LEU A 767 -11.15 19.04 -28.02
CA LEU A 767 -11.41 17.59 -28.13
C LEU A 767 -10.27 16.82 -28.80
N SER A 768 -9.31 16.38 -27.99
CA SER A 768 -8.67 15.05 -28.07
C SER A 768 -7.80 14.80 -26.82
N VAL A 769 -8.43 14.69 -25.65
CA VAL A 769 -7.74 14.17 -24.46
C VAL A 769 -7.90 12.65 -24.47
N SER A 770 -6.80 11.92 -24.59
CA SER A 770 -6.76 10.48 -24.33
C SER A 770 -6.96 10.22 -22.83
N VAL A 771 -7.99 9.46 -22.49
CA VAL A 771 -8.57 9.36 -21.13
C VAL A 771 -7.90 8.29 -20.25
N PHE A 772 -6.75 7.73 -20.60
CA PHE A 772 -6.20 6.55 -19.88
C PHE A 772 -4.72 6.64 -19.47
N SER A 773 -4.25 7.80 -19.03
CA SER A 773 -3.00 7.85 -18.26
C SER A 773 -3.23 8.63 -16.96
N PRO A 774 -3.12 8.00 -15.78
CA PRO A 774 -3.26 8.71 -14.52
C PRO A 774 -2.21 9.83 -14.47
N ARG A 775 -2.63 11.02 -14.02
CA ARG A 775 -1.72 12.16 -13.88
C ARG A 775 -0.62 11.79 -12.89
N VAL A 776 0.63 11.93 -13.32
CA VAL A 776 1.79 11.73 -12.45
C VAL A 776 1.85 12.90 -11.46
N VAL A 777 1.78 12.58 -10.17
CA VAL A 777 1.81 13.53 -9.05
C VAL A 777 3.24 13.77 -8.54
N GLY A 778 4.16 12.83 -8.77
CA GLY A 778 5.56 12.95 -8.38
C GLY A 778 6.34 11.65 -8.56
N TYR A 779 7.60 11.65 -8.11
CA TYR A 779 8.45 10.46 -8.06
C TYR A 779 8.95 10.24 -6.64
N ALA A 780 9.13 8.98 -6.25
CA ALA A 780 9.76 8.65 -4.98
C ALA A 780 10.72 7.47 -5.13
N ILE A 781 11.69 7.37 -4.22
CA ILE A 781 12.60 6.24 -4.11
C ILE A 781 12.23 5.43 -2.88
N ALA A 782 12.04 4.12 -3.03
CA ALA A 782 11.85 3.23 -1.91
C ALA A 782 13.09 3.22 -1.00
N ARG A 783 12.93 3.65 0.26
CA ARG A 783 13.95 3.57 1.30
C ARG A 783 13.98 2.21 2.00
N TYR A 784 12.85 1.50 1.97
CA TYR A 784 12.68 0.20 2.62
C TYR A 784 11.90 -0.75 1.72
N ASP A 785 12.13 -2.06 1.84
CA ASP A 785 11.31 -3.08 1.18
C ASP A 785 9.91 -3.09 1.79
N PHE A 786 8.88 -3.24 0.96
CA PHE A 786 7.49 -3.41 1.38
C PHE A 786 6.88 -4.59 0.63
N CYS A 787 6.26 -5.54 1.34
CA CYS A 787 5.53 -6.64 0.71
C CYS A 787 4.03 -6.40 0.75
N SER A 788 3.42 -6.35 -0.43
CA SER A 788 1.97 -6.30 -0.61
C SER A 788 1.29 -7.49 0.06
N ARG A 789 0.29 -7.21 0.90
CA ARG A 789 -0.50 -8.21 1.63
C ARG A 789 -1.75 -8.66 0.87
N ASP A 790 -2.18 -7.86 -0.09
CA ASP A 790 -3.27 -8.15 -1.03
C ASP A 790 -2.87 -7.77 -2.48
N THR A 791 -3.81 -7.93 -3.42
CA THR A 791 -3.56 -7.66 -4.84
C THR A 791 -3.59 -6.18 -5.21
N ARG A 792 -4.06 -5.30 -4.33
CA ARG A 792 -4.16 -3.84 -4.54
C ARG A 792 -2.90 -3.13 -4.05
N GLU A 793 -2.18 -3.73 -3.11
CA GLU A 793 -0.93 -3.20 -2.61
C GLU A 793 0.22 -3.44 -3.61
N LEU A 794 1.12 -2.46 -3.75
CA LEU A 794 2.31 -2.54 -4.58
C LEU A 794 3.52 -2.90 -3.72
N SER A 795 4.09 -4.08 -3.93
CA SER A 795 5.36 -4.44 -3.30
C SER A 795 6.49 -3.51 -3.79
N LEU A 796 7.35 -3.06 -2.88
CA LEU A 796 8.50 -2.22 -3.14
C LEU A 796 9.79 -2.93 -2.70
N GLN A 797 10.87 -2.70 -3.43
CA GLN A 797 12.23 -3.02 -3.01
C GLN A 797 13.00 -1.73 -2.77
N GLN A 798 13.83 -1.71 -1.73
CA GLN A 798 14.70 -0.59 -1.43
C GLN A 798 15.54 -0.21 -2.67
N GLY A 799 15.42 1.05 -3.10
CA GLY A 799 16.04 1.59 -4.30
C GLY A 799 15.09 1.69 -5.51
N ASP A 800 13.88 1.12 -5.45
CA ASP A 800 12.89 1.24 -6.52
C ASP A 800 12.50 2.71 -6.73
N VAL A 801 12.45 3.13 -7.99
CA VAL A 801 11.90 4.45 -8.38
C VAL A 801 10.42 4.27 -8.70
N ILE A 802 9.58 4.93 -7.92
CA ILE A 802 8.13 4.85 -8.00
C ILE A 802 7.58 6.09 -8.67
N THR A 803 6.77 5.92 -9.71
CA THR A 803 5.95 7.01 -10.26
C THR A 803 4.64 7.09 -9.47
N ILE A 804 4.39 8.22 -8.82
CA ILE A 804 3.22 8.42 -7.96
C ILE A 804 2.05 8.94 -8.80
N TYR A 805 0.89 8.34 -8.62
CA TYR A 805 -0.38 8.76 -9.24
C TYR A 805 -1.33 9.42 -8.25
N THR A 806 -1.29 9.03 -6.97
CA THR A 806 -2.22 9.55 -5.95
C THR A 806 -1.57 9.49 -4.58
N LYS A 807 -1.85 10.49 -3.74
CA LYS A 807 -1.38 10.54 -2.34
C LYS A 807 -2.58 10.72 -1.41
N MET A 808 -2.79 9.76 -0.51
CA MET A 808 -3.82 9.89 0.52
C MET A 808 -3.26 10.51 1.81
N PRO A 809 -4.06 11.32 2.54
CA PRO A 809 -3.67 11.90 3.83
C PRO A 809 -3.31 10.86 4.92
N ASN A 810 -3.84 9.64 4.81
CA ASN A 810 -3.56 8.53 5.74
C ASN A 810 -2.17 7.89 5.55
N GLY A 811 -1.35 8.44 4.66
CA GLY A 811 0.02 8.00 4.41
C GLY A 811 0.16 6.84 3.41
N TRP A 812 -0.90 6.47 2.69
CA TRP A 812 -0.84 5.53 1.56
C TRP A 812 -0.83 6.25 0.22
N TRP A 813 0.10 5.87 -0.66
CA TRP A 813 0.25 6.43 -2.00
C TRP A 813 0.00 5.36 -3.05
N LYS A 814 -0.61 5.73 -4.16
CA LYS A 814 -0.79 4.86 -5.33
C LYS A 814 0.25 5.24 -6.36
N GLY A 815 0.92 4.25 -6.92
CA GLY A 815 1.92 4.47 -7.95
C GLY A 815 2.25 3.20 -8.72
N VAL A 816 3.29 3.29 -9.55
CA VAL A 816 3.75 2.18 -10.38
C VAL A 816 5.24 1.95 -10.20
N VAL A 817 5.61 0.66 -10.13
CA VAL A 817 7.00 0.17 -10.19
C VAL A 817 7.02 -1.07 -11.06
N GLY A 818 7.97 -1.16 -11.99
CA GLY A 818 8.14 -2.35 -12.84
C GLY A 818 6.90 -2.74 -13.66
N GLY A 819 6.04 -1.77 -14.00
CA GLY A 819 4.79 -1.98 -14.74
C GLY A 819 3.60 -2.47 -13.89
N ARG A 820 3.76 -2.61 -12.57
CA ARG A 820 2.67 -2.97 -11.65
C ARG A 820 2.18 -1.74 -10.90
N VAL A 821 0.88 -1.51 -10.92
CA VAL A 821 0.21 -0.41 -10.21
C VAL A 821 -0.33 -0.93 -8.88
N GLY A 822 -0.23 -0.13 -7.83
CA GLY A 822 -0.86 -0.45 -6.55
C GLY A 822 -0.53 0.55 -5.45
N TRP A 823 -1.09 0.31 -4.27
CA TRP A 823 -0.94 1.14 -3.08
C TRP A 823 0.27 0.74 -2.23
N PHE A 824 1.03 1.71 -1.77
CA PHE A 824 2.17 1.48 -0.88
C PHE A 824 2.25 2.57 0.20
N PRO A 825 2.82 2.25 1.37
CA PRO A 825 2.99 3.21 2.45
C PRO A 825 4.08 4.24 2.12
N SER A 826 3.73 5.52 2.25
CA SER A 826 4.64 6.67 2.07
C SER A 826 5.85 6.69 3.02
N THR A 827 5.81 5.97 4.14
CA THR A 827 6.98 5.82 5.03
C THR A 827 8.09 4.98 4.42
N TYR A 828 7.76 4.16 3.43
CA TYR A 828 8.71 3.26 2.80
C TYR A 828 9.46 3.94 1.66
N VAL A 829 9.12 5.19 1.34
CA VAL A 829 9.67 5.92 0.21
C VAL A 829 10.10 7.32 0.63
N GLU A 830 11.07 7.88 -0.07
CA GLU A 830 11.43 9.29 -0.01
C GLU A 830 11.09 9.94 -1.34
N GLU A 831 10.27 10.98 -1.29
CA GLU A 831 9.90 11.72 -2.49
C GLU A 831 11.11 12.49 -3.03
N GLU A 832 11.28 12.48 -4.36
CA GLU A 832 12.27 13.32 -5.03
C GLU A 832 11.66 14.71 -5.24
N ASP A 833 12.38 15.74 -4.79
CA ASP A 833 11.98 17.17 -4.86
C ASP A 833 11.84 17.71 -6.30
#